data_AF-A0A954RVV9-F1
#
_entry.id   AF-A0A954RVV9-F1
#
_cell.length_a   1.000
_cell.length_b   1.000
_cell.length_c   1.000
_cell.angle_alpha   90.00
_cell.angle_beta   90.00
_cell.angle_gamma   90.00
#
_symmetry.space_group_name_H-M   'P 1'
#
loop_
_entity.id
_entity.type
_entity.pdbx_description
1 polymer ?
#
loop_
_entity_poly.entity_id
_entity_poly.type
_entity_poly.pdbx_seq_one_letter_code
_entity_poly.pdbx_strand_id
1 'polypeptide(L)'
;MTSPTSADLQLIHANAPAGARDSPQWVAWKYIERDGKPTKSPINPHTGEFAKSTDASTWAMFDEAMAACTQDASLSGVGFVFTADDPYCGVDLDDCRDPDSGQLKGWARAIVERLASYTEISPSGTGVKVFVQAVKPGRRCRKAYHDGEVEIYDRDRFFTVTGQRLEQSPAEIQPRQELLNSLYRTVFGDDDEGAASPASLPGPQPSDNGHVHLDDNQIIELASNQRRTGTKFATLWSGDWNAYFNSASEADSSVVFTLAFYTKDAAQIDRLFRQSGLMRTKWDESHGEQTYGEMTITKALGKVTKQYKPKSKRKRSRPQVPPPTKPGLPSILIDDTQLSDLTDQALAAVIQSNKPPAVFVRAGTVARVMCDENGVPKIETFDRVRMRCRLSEVANFFTLRKGEGGCYEQVGTNPPLSLAENVLSQTSWNFPPLAGIARAPILRRDGTICTTPGYDPVSRLMYCPDPDLKLTPIPDYPDSNEVQACVDILLSVISDFPFADEPSRANALAILFSLLMRPVITGHVPLAIVDAPMQGTGKTLLVTALGTIAVGNVSSESIPSKENDDEWRKKITSILLAASPFVLLDNIPDNTTIDSPSLAAALTTEEWSDRLLGRNNAIRLPSRVVWAATGNNLRVAGDMPRRSYSIRLDANAERPWERTGFKIKGLERHIRANRGDLLGAALTVVRAWYTNGKPQVDVPTLGSFDEWAETIGSVLAFAGIDGFLANLEQTQVVQDEDTQQWTAFFDAWWEGFGSRDVTADDLCRLILPRKDMFNEAPDESLVEALPEPFLVNKDRGEGSLKRSIGRHLSRLTGRIFNGRKLCDAGTNKSKHVRKWKLEPLAPSDPNPTVPGGES
;
A
#
# COMPACT_ATOMS: atom_id res chain seq x y z
N MET A 1 2.96 28.00 25.05
CA MET A 1 1.61 27.39 25.03
C MET A 1 0.67 28.46 25.54
N THR A 2 -0.18 28.97 24.65
CA THR A 2 -0.88 30.24 24.85
C THR A 2 -2.23 30.01 25.49
N SER A 3 -2.51 30.73 26.58
CA SER A 3 -3.84 31.02 27.08
C SER A 3 -4.74 31.51 25.93
N PRO A 4 -6.07 31.27 25.97
CA PRO A 4 -6.98 31.73 24.94
C PRO A 4 -6.88 33.25 24.91
N THR A 5 -6.72 33.80 23.72
CA THR A 5 -6.76 35.25 23.57
C THR A 5 -8.18 35.74 23.83
N SER A 6 -8.33 37.03 24.16
CA SER A 6 -9.67 37.64 24.26
C SER A 6 -10.52 37.41 22.99
N ALA A 7 -9.87 37.33 21.83
CA ALA A 7 -10.52 37.00 20.56
C ALA A 7 -11.02 35.55 20.49
N ASP A 8 -10.28 34.58 21.05
CA ASP A 8 -10.71 33.17 21.08
C ASP A 8 -11.95 32.99 21.96
N LEU A 9 -11.99 33.63 23.14
CA LEU A 9 -13.16 33.59 24.01
C LEU A 9 -14.37 34.29 23.38
N GLN A 10 -14.17 35.38 22.63
CA GLN A 10 -15.24 36.02 21.86
C GLN A 10 -15.79 35.11 20.75
N LEU A 11 -14.93 34.38 20.04
CA LEU A 11 -15.34 33.41 19.02
C LEU A 11 -16.15 32.26 19.63
N ILE A 12 -15.72 31.71 20.76
CA ILE A 12 -16.47 30.69 21.50
C ILE A 12 -17.84 31.24 21.92
N HIS A 13 -17.87 32.43 22.52
CA HIS A 13 -19.13 33.07 22.93
C HIS A 13 -20.06 33.38 21.75
N ALA A 14 -19.53 33.72 20.57
CA ALA A 14 -20.33 33.99 19.39
C ALA A 14 -20.86 32.70 18.73
N ASN A 15 -20.02 31.67 18.63
CA ASN A 15 -20.25 30.55 17.72
C ASN A 15 -20.44 29.18 18.39
N ALA A 16 -20.30 29.04 19.72
CA ALA A 16 -20.65 27.79 20.39
C ALA A 16 -22.12 27.41 20.09
N PRO A 17 -22.43 26.14 19.84
CA PRO A 17 -23.74 25.74 19.32
C PRO A 17 -24.85 26.00 20.34
N ALA A 18 -25.85 26.78 19.95
CA ALA A 18 -26.89 27.30 20.86
C ALA A 18 -27.57 26.20 21.70
N GLY A 19 -27.96 25.08 21.07
CA GLY A 19 -28.63 23.97 21.78
C GLY A 19 -27.79 23.34 22.91
N ALA A 20 -26.45 23.36 22.80
CA ALA A 20 -25.58 22.81 23.84
C ALA A 20 -25.34 23.80 25.00
N ARG A 21 -25.52 25.11 24.78
CA ARG A 21 -25.28 26.14 25.82
C ARG A 21 -26.26 26.06 26.97
N ASP A 22 -27.48 25.61 26.70
CA ASP A 22 -28.55 25.49 27.70
C ASP A 22 -28.34 24.30 28.66
N SER A 23 -27.33 23.45 28.41
CA SER A 23 -27.05 22.26 29.22
C SER A 23 -25.96 22.55 30.27
N PRO A 24 -26.10 22.10 31.53
CA PRO A 24 -25.07 22.22 32.58
C PRO A 24 -23.95 21.18 32.41
N GLN A 25 -23.35 21.14 31.22
CA GLN A 25 -22.39 20.12 30.80
C GLN A 25 -21.07 20.74 30.32
N TRP A 26 -20.79 21.98 30.74
CA TRP A 26 -19.59 22.71 30.34
C TRP A 26 -18.48 22.59 31.36
N VAL A 27 -17.26 22.42 30.87
CA VAL A 27 -16.02 22.42 31.66
C VAL A 27 -15.06 23.43 31.07
N ALA A 28 -14.11 23.90 31.87
CA ALA A 28 -12.91 24.51 31.32
C ALA A 28 -11.92 23.40 30.93
N TRP A 29 -10.83 23.72 30.23
CA TRP A 29 -9.74 22.77 30.04
C TRP A 29 -8.40 23.49 29.94
N LYS A 30 -7.31 22.77 30.22
CA LYS A 30 -5.93 23.24 30.00
C LYS A 30 -5.04 22.14 29.48
N TYR A 31 -3.91 22.50 28.88
CA TYR A 31 -2.86 21.55 28.58
C TYR A 31 -2.13 21.14 29.86
N ILE A 32 -2.00 19.84 30.09
CA ILE A 32 -1.11 19.25 31.09
C ILE A 32 -0.15 18.30 30.41
N GLU A 33 1.06 18.18 30.93
CA GLU A 33 2.00 17.18 30.45
C GLU A 33 1.68 15.82 31.08
N ARG A 34 1.47 14.81 30.24
CA ARG A 34 1.28 13.42 30.67
C ARG A 34 2.11 12.53 29.76
N ASP A 35 3.01 11.74 30.33
CA ASP A 35 3.93 10.85 29.60
C ASP A 35 4.76 11.58 28.51
N GLY A 36 5.20 12.81 28.81
CA GLY A 36 5.99 13.65 27.88
C GLY A 36 5.18 14.22 26.71
N LYS A 37 3.84 14.13 26.73
CA LYS A 37 2.95 14.68 25.70
C LYS A 37 1.97 15.70 26.28
N PRO A 38 1.73 16.83 25.59
CA PRO A 38 0.70 17.78 25.98
C PRO A 38 -0.69 17.17 25.79
N THR A 39 -1.43 17.01 26.89
CA THR A 39 -2.76 16.42 26.95
C THR A 39 -3.78 17.45 27.40
N LYS A 40 -4.93 17.52 26.74
CA LYS A 40 -6.03 18.44 27.10
C LYS A 40 -6.82 17.83 28.24
N SER A 41 -6.76 18.44 29.42
CA SER A 41 -7.46 17.93 30.62
C SER A 41 -8.59 18.87 31.03
N PRO A 42 -9.78 18.32 31.35
CA PRO A 42 -10.93 19.11 31.75
C PRO A 42 -10.75 19.62 33.19
N ILE A 43 -11.20 20.84 33.43
CA ILE A 43 -11.07 21.59 34.68
C ILE A 43 -12.46 22.03 35.09
N ASN A 44 -12.78 21.84 36.38
CA ASN A 44 -14.02 22.27 36.99
C ASN A 44 -14.04 23.80 37.03
N PRO A 45 -14.99 24.47 36.35
CA PRO A 45 -15.06 25.93 36.31
C PRO A 45 -15.24 26.60 37.67
N HIS A 46 -15.85 25.91 38.64
CA HIS A 46 -16.13 26.48 39.96
C HIS A 46 -14.95 26.39 40.91
N THR A 47 -14.13 25.33 40.80
CA THR A 47 -13.05 25.04 41.77
C THR A 47 -11.64 25.19 41.20
N GLY A 48 -11.47 25.17 39.87
CA GLY A 48 -10.16 25.14 39.22
C GLY A 48 -9.43 23.79 39.30
N GLU A 49 -10.03 22.78 39.95
CA GLU A 49 -9.51 21.42 40.02
C GLU A 49 -9.89 20.59 38.77
N PHE A 50 -9.35 19.37 38.62
CA PHE A 50 -9.71 18.51 37.50
C PHE A 50 -11.20 18.13 37.52
N ALA A 51 -11.90 18.37 36.41
CA ALA A 51 -13.25 17.87 36.19
C ALA A 51 -13.22 16.42 35.72
N LYS A 52 -14.31 15.68 35.94
CA LYS A 52 -14.47 14.30 35.45
C LYS A 52 -15.57 14.26 34.42
N SER A 53 -15.33 13.64 33.27
CA SER A 53 -16.32 13.50 32.18
C SER A 53 -17.52 12.59 32.53
N THR A 54 -17.58 12.07 33.75
CA THR A 54 -18.67 11.21 34.26
C THR A 54 -19.27 11.72 35.57
N ASP A 55 -18.92 12.93 36.02
CA ASP A 55 -19.38 13.52 37.29
C ASP A 55 -19.94 14.93 37.07
N ALA A 56 -21.27 15.02 37.00
CA ALA A 56 -21.99 16.26 36.73
C ALA A 56 -21.75 17.36 37.78
N SER A 57 -21.34 17.01 39.00
CA SER A 57 -20.99 17.99 40.03
C SER A 57 -19.72 18.78 39.71
N THR A 58 -18.96 18.34 38.71
CA THR A 58 -17.71 18.98 38.26
C THR A 58 -17.88 19.83 37.01
N TRP A 59 -19.11 19.97 36.51
CA TRP A 59 -19.46 20.75 35.33
C TRP A 59 -20.24 22.01 35.71
N ALA A 60 -20.38 22.92 34.77
CA ALA A 60 -21.01 24.22 34.96
C ALA A 60 -21.93 24.57 33.79
N MET A 61 -22.63 25.69 33.92
CA MET A 61 -23.31 26.33 32.79
C MET A 61 -22.28 26.96 31.83
N PHE A 62 -22.67 27.16 30.56
CA PHE A 62 -21.79 27.76 29.55
C PHE A 62 -21.18 29.09 30.00
N ASP A 63 -22.00 30.00 30.51
CA ASP A 63 -21.55 31.34 30.95
C ASP A 63 -20.59 31.26 32.14
N GLU A 64 -20.76 30.27 33.03
CA GLU A 64 -19.89 30.05 34.17
C GLU A 64 -18.52 29.51 33.73
N ALA A 65 -18.50 28.57 32.76
CA ALA A 65 -17.27 28.06 32.16
C ALA A 65 -16.50 29.15 31.39
N MET A 66 -17.22 30.03 30.69
CA MET A 66 -16.66 31.20 30.01
C MET A 66 -16.11 32.24 31.00
N ALA A 67 -16.84 32.50 32.08
CA ALA A 67 -16.39 33.39 33.15
C ALA A 67 -15.10 32.86 33.81
N ALA A 68 -15.03 31.57 34.09
CA ALA A 68 -13.82 30.92 34.64
C ALA A 68 -12.61 31.11 33.70
N CYS A 69 -12.77 30.88 32.39
CA CYS A 69 -11.70 31.10 31.41
C CYS A 69 -11.30 32.57 31.25
N THR A 70 -12.22 33.50 31.54
CA THR A 70 -11.93 34.95 31.51
C THR A 70 -11.14 35.38 32.76
N GLN A 71 -11.40 34.74 33.90
CA GLN A 71 -10.80 35.08 35.19
C GLN A 71 -9.46 34.37 35.42
N ASP A 72 -9.29 33.15 34.92
CA ASP A 72 -8.06 32.36 35.05
C ASP A 72 -7.38 32.16 33.69
N ALA A 73 -6.31 32.94 33.46
CA ALA A 73 -5.50 32.86 32.26
C ALA A 73 -4.74 31.53 32.11
N SER A 74 -4.70 30.65 33.11
CA SER A 74 -4.09 29.31 32.99
C SER A 74 -4.96 28.31 32.22
N LEU A 75 -6.26 28.60 32.07
CA LEU A 75 -7.19 27.80 31.30
C LEU A 75 -7.00 28.06 29.82
N SER A 76 -7.10 27.02 29.00
CA SER A 76 -6.91 27.04 27.54
C SER A 76 -8.22 27.23 26.75
N GLY A 77 -9.37 27.10 27.40
CA GLY A 77 -10.70 27.30 26.81
C GLY A 77 -11.77 26.47 27.50
N VAL A 78 -12.94 26.34 26.86
CA VAL A 78 -14.07 25.53 27.35
C VAL A 78 -14.23 24.22 26.58
N GLY A 79 -14.94 23.28 27.16
CA GLY A 79 -15.32 22.02 26.54
C GLY A 79 -16.70 21.57 26.98
N PHE A 80 -17.31 20.72 26.16
CA PHE A 80 -18.64 20.17 26.37
C PHE A 80 -18.55 18.67 26.65
N VAL A 81 -19.23 18.19 27.68
CA VAL A 81 -19.25 16.79 28.09
C VAL A 81 -20.47 16.08 27.49
N PHE A 82 -20.24 14.99 26.76
CA PHE A 82 -21.30 14.12 26.27
C PHE A 82 -21.72 13.12 27.34
N THR A 83 -23.02 12.85 27.44
CA THR A 83 -23.63 11.95 28.41
C THR A 83 -24.71 11.10 27.75
N ALA A 84 -25.05 9.99 28.38
CA ALA A 84 -26.12 9.10 27.90
C ALA A 84 -27.52 9.75 27.91
N ASP A 85 -27.69 10.86 28.62
CA ASP A 85 -28.97 11.52 28.87
C ASP A 85 -29.18 12.78 28.00
N ASP A 86 -28.17 13.19 27.23
CA ASP A 86 -28.28 14.26 26.23
C ASP A 86 -28.35 13.69 24.80
N PRO A 87 -28.89 14.45 23.83
CA PRO A 87 -29.09 13.93 22.48
C PRO A 87 -27.82 14.00 21.61
N TYR A 88 -26.66 14.38 22.15
CA TYR A 88 -25.51 14.79 21.35
C TYR A 88 -24.47 13.68 21.17
N CYS A 89 -23.86 13.66 19.98
CA CYS A 89 -22.71 12.84 19.66
C CYS A 89 -21.65 13.70 18.97
N GLY A 90 -20.40 13.55 19.42
CA GLY A 90 -19.23 14.17 18.82
C GLY A 90 -18.52 13.22 17.87
N VAL A 91 -18.15 13.71 16.69
CA VAL A 91 -17.28 13.04 15.72
C VAL A 91 -16.00 13.86 15.58
N ASP A 92 -14.87 13.29 15.98
CA ASP A 92 -13.54 13.91 15.91
C ASP A 92 -12.78 13.38 14.70
N LEU A 93 -12.29 14.28 13.85
CA LEU A 93 -11.49 13.96 12.67
C LEU A 93 -10.09 14.53 12.86
N ASP A 94 -9.13 13.67 13.16
CA ASP A 94 -7.74 14.05 13.46
C ASP A 94 -6.86 13.98 12.21
N ASP A 95 -5.87 14.89 12.15
CA ASP A 95 -4.90 15.05 11.05
C ASP A 95 -5.57 15.09 9.66
N CYS A 96 -6.58 15.95 9.52
CA CYS A 96 -7.44 16.00 8.35
C CYS A 96 -7.56 17.37 7.68
N ARG A 97 -6.89 18.40 8.23
CA ARG A 97 -6.90 19.78 7.76
C ARG A 97 -5.48 20.29 7.67
N ASP A 98 -5.13 20.89 6.53
CA ASP A 98 -3.90 21.65 6.39
C ASP A 98 -4.06 23.00 7.12
N PRO A 99 -3.22 23.33 8.11
CA PRO A 99 -3.40 24.51 8.94
C PRO A 99 -3.20 25.83 8.17
N ASP A 100 -2.35 25.84 7.14
CA ASP A 100 -1.95 27.03 6.39
C ASP A 100 -2.97 27.39 5.30
N SER A 101 -3.39 26.40 4.51
CA SER A 101 -4.35 26.56 3.42
C SER A 101 -5.81 26.41 3.88
N GLY A 102 -6.03 25.77 5.02
CA GLY A 102 -7.35 25.44 5.56
C GLY A 102 -8.11 24.36 4.81
N GLN A 103 -7.48 23.70 3.83
CA GLN A 103 -8.10 22.65 3.05
C GLN A 103 -8.27 21.36 3.87
N LEU A 104 -9.44 20.73 3.75
CA LEU A 104 -9.70 19.42 4.31
C LEU A 104 -9.24 18.32 3.34
N LYS A 105 -8.66 17.26 3.88
CA LYS A 105 -8.41 16.01 3.14
C LYS A 105 -9.74 15.48 2.59
N GLY A 106 -9.69 14.86 1.41
CA GLY A 106 -10.91 14.46 0.67
C GLY A 106 -11.87 13.56 1.46
N TRP A 107 -11.34 12.63 2.27
CA TRP A 107 -12.14 11.75 3.11
C TRP A 107 -12.85 12.50 4.25
N ALA A 108 -12.18 13.49 4.87
CA ALA A 108 -12.75 14.28 5.94
C ALA A 108 -13.79 15.27 5.42
N ARG A 109 -13.53 15.89 4.26
CA ARG A 109 -14.52 16.69 3.54
C ARG A 109 -15.79 15.90 3.28
N ALA A 110 -15.67 14.66 2.79
CA ALA A 110 -16.82 13.80 2.55
C ALA A 110 -17.62 13.48 3.82
N ILE A 111 -16.96 13.29 4.98
CA ILE A 111 -17.64 13.07 6.26
C ILE A 111 -18.37 14.34 6.73
N VAL A 112 -17.72 15.50 6.66
CA VAL A 112 -18.30 16.80 7.04
C VAL A 112 -19.51 17.13 6.15
N GLU A 113 -19.39 16.97 4.84
CA GLU A 113 -20.48 17.17 3.88
C GLU A 113 -21.64 16.19 4.11
N ARG A 114 -21.31 14.93 4.42
CA ARG A 114 -22.31 13.90 4.70
C ARG A 114 -23.10 14.19 5.96
N LEU A 115 -22.44 14.59 7.04
CA LEU A 115 -23.09 14.87 8.31
C LEU A 115 -23.80 16.23 8.30
N ALA A 116 -23.28 17.22 7.55
CA ALA A 116 -23.89 18.53 7.36
C ALA A 116 -24.53 19.09 8.65
N SER A 117 -23.71 19.23 9.68
CA SER A 117 -24.07 19.70 11.03
C SER A 117 -22.97 20.62 11.57
N TYR A 118 -23.17 21.23 12.73
CA TYR A 118 -22.18 22.08 13.38
C TYR A 118 -20.77 21.46 13.33
N THR A 119 -19.83 22.15 12.69
CA THR A 119 -18.45 21.69 12.53
C THR A 119 -17.48 22.82 12.82
N GLU A 120 -16.49 22.56 13.66
CA GLU A 120 -15.46 23.53 14.05
C GLU A 120 -14.03 22.98 13.93
N ILE A 121 -13.07 23.89 13.79
CA ILE A 121 -11.64 23.55 13.76
C ILE A 121 -11.18 23.21 15.19
N SER A 122 -10.47 22.09 15.34
CA SER A 122 -9.93 21.66 16.64
C SER A 122 -8.84 22.61 17.15
N PRO A 123 -8.50 22.61 18.46
CA PRO A 123 -7.45 23.47 19.01
C PRO A 123 -6.06 23.30 18.38
N SER A 124 -5.81 22.19 17.67
CA SER A 124 -4.53 21.96 16.99
C SER A 124 -4.42 22.66 15.63
N GLY A 125 -5.55 23.11 15.05
CA GLY A 125 -5.63 23.59 13.67
C GLY A 125 -5.61 22.52 12.57
N THR A 126 -5.20 21.29 12.92
CA THR A 126 -4.98 20.16 11.97
C THR A 126 -6.15 19.18 11.86
N GLY A 127 -7.13 19.26 12.77
CA GLY A 127 -8.33 18.42 12.78
C GLY A 127 -9.62 19.24 12.91
N VAL A 128 -10.78 18.60 12.74
CA VAL A 128 -12.10 19.22 12.89
C VAL A 128 -13.04 18.36 13.73
N LYS A 129 -14.00 18.98 14.41
CA LYS A 129 -15.00 18.31 15.26
C LYS A 129 -16.41 18.59 14.73
N VAL A 130 -17.17 17.53 14.50
CA VAL A 130 -18.58 17.61 14.09
C VAL A 130 -19.47 17.22 15.27
N PHE A 131 -20.44 18.06 15.60
CA PHE A 131 -21.45 17.77 16.62
C PHE A 131 -22.77 17.43 15.92
N VAL A 132 -23.41 16.33 16.31
CA VAL A 132 -24.72 15.90 15.78
C VAL A 132 -25.67 15.53 16.90
N GLN A 133 -26.98 15.60 16.63
CA GLN A 133 -27.97 14.94 17.48
C GLN A 133 -28.16 13.49 17.00
N ALA A 134 -27.62 12.52 17.75
CA ALA A 134 -27.69 11.09 17.45
C ALA A 134 -27.10 10.26 18.61
N VAL A 135 -27.54 9.00 18.71
CA VAL A 135 -26.95 7.99 19.61
C VAL A 135 -25.95 7.14 18.84
N LYS A 136 -24.79 6.88 19.45
CA LYS A 136 -23.75 6.06 18.81
C LYS A 136 -24.19 4.59 18.73
N PRO A 137 -24.19 3.95 17.54
CA PRO A 137 -24.83 2.63 17.36
C PRO A 137 -24.03 1.45 17.90
N GLY A 138 -22.73 1.61 18.18
CA GLY A 138 -21.85 0.49 18.59
C GLY A 138 -20.82 0.87 19.65
N ARG A 139 -20.02 -0.10 20.11
CA ARG A 139 -19.07 0.07 21.23
C ARG A 139 -17.71 0.66 20.84
N ARG A 140 -17.24 0.46 19.61
CA ARG A 140 -15.97 1.04 19.13
C ARG A 140 -16.10 2.56 19.10
N CYS A 141 -15.04 3.27 19.48
CA CYS A 141 -15.02 4.73 19.53
C CYS A 141 -13.92 5.36 18.69
N ARG A 142 -12.87 4.63 18.29
CA ARG A 142 -11.72 5.19 17.55
C ARG A 142 -11.13 4.20 16.56
N LYS A 143 -10.67 4.68 15.40
CA LYS A 143 -9.99 3.87 14.38
C LYS A 143 -9.16 4.76 13.46
N ALA A 144 -7.92 4.34 13.17
CA ALA A 144 -7.15 4.90 12.07
C ALA A 144 -7.94 4.80 10.75
N TYR A 145 -8.08 5.91 10.04
CA TYR A 145 -8.95 6.03 8.88
C TYR A 145 -8.24 6.83 7.79
N HIS A 146 -7.94 6.17 6.67
CA HIS A 146 -7.00 6.66 5.66
C HIS A 146 -5.65 7.06 6.29
N ASP A 147 -5.26 8.31 6.11
CA ASP A 147 -4.03 8.94 6.60
C ASP A 147 -4.30 9.84 7.82
N GLY A 148 -5.41 9.61 8.54
CA GLY A 148 -5.75 10.26 9.80
C GLY A 148 -6.46 9.31 10.77
N GLU A 149 -7.26 9.84 11.68
CA GLU A 149 -8.03 9.05 12.66
C GLU A 149 -9.45 9.60 12.82
N VAL A 150 -10.42 8.71 13.05
CA VAL A 150 -11.82 9.07 13.34
C VAL A 150 -12.19 8.56 14.73
N GLU A 151 -12.66 9.47 15.59
CA GLU A 151 -13.27 9.12 16.88
C GLU A 151 -14.76 9.52 16.96
N ILE A 152 -15.59 8.70 17.63
CA ILE A 152 -17.04 8.95 17.81
C ILE A 152 -17.44 8.65 19.26
N TYR A 153 -18.03 9.64 19.95
CA TYR A 153 -18.51 9.51 21.33
C TYR A 153 -19.87 10.18 21.53
N ASP A 154 -20.74 9.51 22.28
CA ASP A 154 -22.04 10.01 22.74
C ASP A 154 -22.15 10.04 24.28
N ARG A 155 -21.07 9.69 25.01
CA ARG A 155 -21.01 9.67 26.48
C ARG A 155 -19.58 9.59 27.00
N ASP A 156 -19.41 9.87 28.30
CA ASP A 156 -18.20 9.67 29.12
C ASP A 156 -16.93 10.40 28.61
N ARG A 157 -17.08 11.33 27.66
CA ARG A 157 -15.99 12.07 27.02
C ARG A 157 -16.38 13.54 26.87
N PHE A 158 -15.41 14.43 26.95
CA PHE A 158 -15.60 15.85 26.64
C PHE A 158 -14.88 16.20 25.34
N PHE A 159 -15.46 17.11 24.56
CA PHE A 159 -14.80 17.76 23.43
C PHE A 159 -14.48 19.20 23.79
N THR A 160 -13.27 19.65 23.47
CA THR A 160 -12.94 21.08 23.50
C THR A 160 -13.77 21.83 22.46
N VAL A 161 -14.29 23.00 22.81
CA VAL A 161 -15.06 23.86 21.91
C VAL A 161 -14.24 25.09 21.57
N THR A 162 -14.04 25.37 20.28
CA THR A 162 -13.22 26.50 19.81
C THR A 162 -14.04 27.64 19.24
N GLY A 163 -15.29 27.39 18.80
CA GLY A 163 -16.09 28.38 18.10
C GLY A 163 -15.53 28.77 16.73
N GLN A 164 -14.44 28.15 16.26
CA GLN A 164 -13.87 28.35 14.92
C GLN A 164 -14.66 27.52 13.91
N ARG A 165 -15.94 27.90 13.72
CA ARG A 165 -16.88 27.20 12.85
C ARG A 165 -16.41 27.24 11.39
N LEU A 166 -16.50 26.12 10.69
CA LEU A 166 -16.32 26.11 9.23
C LEU A 166 -17.51 26.83 8.57
N GLU A 167 -17.25 27.87 7.79
CA GLU A 167 -18.28 28.74 7.20
C GLU A 167 -19.36 27.96 6.43
N GLN A 168 -18.92 26.92 5.73
CA GLN A 168 -19.71 26.01 4.90
C GLN A 168 -20.51 24.93 5.67
N SER A 169 -20.39 24.88 7.00
CA SER A 169 -21.16 23.99 7.87
C SER A 169 -22.31 24.73 8.58
N PRO A 170 -23.46 24.11 8.89
CA PRO A 170 -24.53 24.74 9.64
C PRO A 170 -24.08 25.31 10.99
N ALA A 171 -24.72 26.39 11.47
CA ALA A 171 -24.44 26.98 12.79
C ALA A 171 -25.08 26.19 13.95
N GLU A 172 -26.05 25.32 13.65
CA GLU A 172 -26.78 24.53 14.64
C GLU A 172 -26.40 23.05 14.57
N ILE A 173 -26.55 22.35 15.69
CA ILE A 173 -26.41 20.90 15.76
C ILE A 173 -27.68 20.27 15.18
N GLN A 174 -27.51 19.40 14.19
CA GLN A 174 -28.60 18.82 13.42
C GLN A 174 -28.86 17.34 13.79
N PRO A 175 -30.11 16.84 13.67
CA PRO A 175 -30.44 15.42 13.83
C PRO A 175 -29.89 14.60 12.65
N ARG A 176 -28.98 13.65 12.94
CA ARG A 176 -28.24 12.89 11.92
C ARG A 176 -28.11 11.39 12.21
N GLN A 177 -29.09 10.81 12.91
CA GLN A 177 -29.04 9.41 13.34
C GLN A 177 -28.67 8.41 12.23
N GLU A 178 -29.37 8.43 11.09
CA GLU A 178 -29.11 7.46 10.01
C GLU A 178 -27.77 7.70 9.28
N LEU A 179 -27.38 8.97 9.15
CA LEU A 179 -26.10 9.34 8.55
C LEU A 179 -24.94 8.94 9.46
N LEU A 180 -25.10 9.09 10.78
CA LEU A 180 -24.14 8.61 11.78
C LEU A 180 -24.10 7.08 11.79
N ASN A 181 -25.23 6.38 11.73
CA ASN A 181 -25.28 4.92 11.65
C ASN A 181 -24.48 4.40 10.47
N SER A 182 -24.70 4.98 9.29
CA SER A 182 -24.01 4.55 8.09
C SER A 182 -22.54 4.96 8.09
N LEU A 183 -22.18 6.14 8.61
CA LEU A 183 -20.77 6.51 8.83
C LEU A 183 -20.08 5.52 9.78
N TYR A 184 -20.74 5.16 10.88
CA TYR A 184 -20.21 4.21 11.87
C TYR A 184 -19.91 2.85 11.23
N ARG A 185 -20.81 2.32 10.38
CA ARG A 185 -20.56 1.08 9.63
C ARG A 185 -19.40 1.23 8.65
N THR A 186 -19.32 2.33 7.91
CA THR A 186 -18.19 2.60 6.98
C THR A 186 -16.85 2.63 7.72
N VAL A 187 -16.80 3.28 8.88
CA VAL A 187 -15.56 3.42 9.65
C VAL A 187 -15.23 2.12 10.38
N PHE A 188 -16.17 1.50 11.09
CA PHE A 188 -15.89 0.41 12.04
C PHE A 188 -16.24 -1.00 11.54
N GLY A 189 -16.94 -1.15 10.41
CA GLY A 189 -17.44 -2.43 9.88
C GLY A 189 -18.75 -2.91 10.53
N ASP A 190 -19.35 -3.95 9.94
CA ASP A 190 -20.56 -4.60 10.48
C ASP A 190 -20.17 -5.72 11.45
N ASP A 191 -20.42 -5.52 12.75
CA ASP A 191 -20.44 -6.57 13.76
C ASP A 191 -21.46 -6.22 14.87
N ASP A 192 -22.39 -7.15 15.11
CA ASP A 192 -23.42 -7.28 16.15
C ASP A 192 -24.45 -6.14 16.33
N GLU A 193 -25.63 -6.36 15.74
CA GLU A 193 -26.89 -5.92 16.35
C GLU A 193 -26.94 -6.35 17.82
N GLY A 194 -27.13 -5.39 18.72
CA GLY A 194 -27.04 -5.65 20.15
C GLY A 194 -27.67 -4.58 21.03
N ALA A 195 -29.00 -4.42 20.88
CA ALA A 195 -29.97 -3.91 21.85
C ALA A 195 -29.86 -2.44 22.30
N ALA A 196 -30.88 -1.68 21.91
CA ALA A 196 -31.33 -0.46 22.58
C ALA A 196 -31.52 -0.69 24.09
N SER A 197 -31.08 0.27 24.90
CA SER A 197 -31.39 0.34 26.33
C SER A 197 -32.89 0.65 26.51
N PRO A 198 -33.66 -0.15 27.28
CA PRO A 198 -34.97 0.29 27.75
C PRO A 198 -34.82 1.23 28.95
N ALA A 199 -35.71 2.21 28.97
CA ALA A 199 -35.89 3.24 29.97
C ALA A 199 -36.12 2.72 31.40
N SER A 200 -35.83 3.63 32.33
CA SER A 200 -36.08 3.62 33.76
C SER A 200 -37.52 3.21 34.12
N LEU A 201 -37.66 2.27 35.06
CA LEU A 201 -38.88 2.05 35.86
C LEU A 201 -38.51 1.80 37.33
N PRO A 202 -39.43 2.09 38.28
CA PRO A 202 -39.14 2.26 39.70
C PRO A 202 -38.78 0.94 40.38
N GLY A 203 -37.87 1.01 41.35
CA GLY A 203 -37.35 -0.15 42.07
C GLY A 203 -38.38 -0.84 42.98
N PRO A 204 -38.36 -2.18 43.08
CA PRO A 204 -38.98 -2.88 44.19
C PRO A 204 -38.07 -2.83 45.43
N GLN A 205 -38.68 -2.56 46.59
CA GLN A 205 -38.05 -2.79 47.90
C GLN A 205 -37.86 -4.30 48.18
N PRO A 206 -36.94 -4.66 49.10
CA PRO A 206 -36.31 -5.97 49.12
C PRO A 206 -37.23 -7.06 49.67
N SER A 207 -37.25 -8.22 49.01
CA SER A 207 -37.81 -9.45 49.57
C SER A 207 -36.74 -10.53 49.67
N ASP A 208 -36.53 -10.94 50.92
CA ASP A 208 -36.16 -12.23 51.47
C ASP A 208 -35.04 -13.10 50.86
N ASN A 209 -34.05 -13.35 51.72
CA ASN A 209 -32.84 -14.17 51.67
C ASN A 209 -32.87 -15.48 50.83
N GLY A 210 -32.29 -15.42 49.63
CA GLY A 210 -31.93 -16.59 48.81
C GLY A 210 -30.43 -16.66 48.47
N HIS A 211 -29.55 -16.59 49.47
CA HIS A 211 -28.10 -16.57 49.25
C HIS A 211 -27.58 -17.91 48.67
N VAL A 212 -26.81 -17.82 47.58
CA VAL A 212 -25.96 -18.93 47.15
C VAL A 212 -24.78 -18.99 48.14
N HIS A 213 -24.70 -20.05 48.96
CA HIS A 213 -23.55 -20.29 49.83
C HIS A 213 -22.34 -20.74 48.98
N LEU A 214 -21.52 -19.78 48.58
CA LEU A 214 -20.16 -20.01 48.09
C LEU A 214 -19.18 -19.65 49.20
N ASP A 215 -18.16 -20.47 49.40
CA ASP A 215 -17.05 -20.06 50.26
C ASP A 215 -16.17 -19.00 49.57
N ASP A 216 -15.33 -18.33 50.35
CA ASP A 216 -14.49 -17.23 49.88
C ASP A 216 -13.56 -17.64 48.72
N ASN A 217 -12.94 -18.83 48.82
CA ASN A 217 -12.02 -19.33 47.80
C ASN A 217 -12.75 -19.63 46.49
N GLN A 218 -13.95 -20.20 46.57
CA GLN A 218 -14.81 -20.44 45.41
C GLN A 218 -15.20 -19.13 44.72
N ILE A 219 -15.49 -18.06 45.48
CA ILE A 219 -15.80 -16.74 44.90
C ILE A 219 -14.58 -16.17 44.17
N ILE A 220 -13.40 -16.24 44.79
CA ILE A 220 -12.14 -15.76 44.18
C ILE A 220 -11.83 -16.53 42.90
N GLU A 221 -11.95 -17.86 42.92
CA GLU A 221 -11.69 -18.72 41.77
C GLU A 221 -12.70 -18.45 40.64
N LEU A 222 -14.00 -18.38 40.95
CA LEU A 222 -15.04 -18.09 39.96
C LEU A 222 -14.87 -16.70 39.33
N ALA A 223 -14.58 -15.69 40.15
CA ALA A 223 -14.34 -14.33 39.68
C ALA A 223 -13.08 -14.25 38.80
N SER A 224 -11.99 -14.93 39.17
CA SER A 224 -10.72 -14.95 38.44
C SER A 224 -10.79 -15.75 37.12
N ASN A 225 -11.61 -16.79 37.07
CA ASN A 225 -11.74 -17.66 35.88
C ASN A 225 -12.83 -17.21 34.90
N GLN A 226 -13.45 -16.04 35.12
CA GLN A 226 -14.53 -15.57 34.25
C GLN A 226 -13.98 -15.10 32.88
N ARG A 227 -14.37 -15.78 31.79
CA ARG A 227 -13.79 -15.60 30.44
C ARG A 227 -13.61 -14.15 29.94
N ARG A 228 -14.48 -13.21 30.34
CA ARG A 228 -14.43 -11.80 29.88
C ARG A 228 -13.80 -10.83 30.89
N THR A 229 -13.85 -11.16 32.18
CA THR A 229 -13.54 -10.22 33.28
C THR A 229 -12.50 -10.77 34.26
N GLY A 230 -12.13 -12.03 34.13
CA GLY A 230 -11.31 -12.77 35.08
C GLY A 230 -9.86 -12.31 35.14
N THR A 231 -9.23 -12.06 33.98
CA THR A 231 -7.88 -11.46 33.94
C THR A 231 -7.87 -10.11 34.66
N LYS A 232 -8.84 -9.23 34.38
CA LYS A 232 -8.97 -7.93 35.06
C LYS A 232 -9.16 -8.12 36.57
N PHE A 233 -10.07 -9.01 36.99
CA PHE A 233 -10.29 -9.28 38.41
C PHE A 233 -9.03 -9.80 39.09
N ALA A 234 -8.33 -10.78 38.52
CA ALA A 234 -7.11 -11.36 39.09
C ALA A 234 -5.97 -10.33 39.23
N THR A 235 -5.78 -9.47 38.23
CA THR A 235 -4.78 -8.39 38.27
C THR A 235 -5.11 -7.39 39.38
N LEU A 236 -6.37 -6.93 39.47
CA LEU A 236 -6.82 -6.06 40.57
C LEU A 236 -6.71 -6.72 41.93
N TRP A 237 -7.07 -8.01 42.02
CA TRP A 237 -6.99 -8.80 43.24
C TRP A 237 -5.56 -8.92 43.77
N SER A 238 -4.57 -8.95 42.88
CA SER A 238 -3.14 -8.94 43.24
C SER A 238 -2.60 -7.56 43.66
N GLY A 239 -3.41 -6.50 43.55
CA GLY A 239 -3.02 -5.13 43.92
C GLY A 239 -2.48 -4.28 42.75
N ASP A 240 -2.30 -4.84 41.56
CA ASP A 240 -1.89 -4.10 40.37
C ASP A 240 -3.11 -3.44 39.70
N TRP A 241 -3.43 -2.22 40.11
CA TRP A 241 -4.60 -1.50 39.60
C TRP A 241 -4.28 -0.46 38.51
N ASN A 242 -3.03 -0.03 38.38
CA ASN A 242 -2.59 1.01 37.44
C ASN A 242 -2.80 0.60 35.98
N ALA A 243 -2.86 -0.71 35.71
CA ALA A 243 -3.14 -1.24 34.37
C ALA A 243 -4.57 -0.95 33.87
N TYR A 244 -5.53 -0.71 34.76
CA TYR A 244 -6.95 -0.62 34.41
C TYR A 244 -7.66 0.65 34.88
N PHE A 245 -7.15 1.31 35.92
CA PHE A 245 -7.81 2.46 36.53
C PHE A 245 -6.82 3.58 36.80
N ASN A 246 -7.32 4.81 36.76
CA ASN A 246 -6.53 6.01 37.07
C ASN A 246 -6.54 6.34 38.57
N SER A 247 -7.32 5.62 39.38
CA SER A 247 -7.30 5.75 40.84
C SER A 247 -7.56 4.41 41.55
N ALA A 248 -6.94 4.25 42.73
CA ALA A 248 -7.14 3.08 43.57
C ALA A 248 -8.60 2.91 44.03
N SER A 249 -9.35 4.00 44.23
CA SER A 249 -10.77 3.93 44.62
C SER A 249 -11.71 3.43 43.52
N GLU A 250 -11.34 3.61 42.24
CA GLU A 250 -12.03 2.98 41.11
C GLU A 250 -11.76 1.47 41.06
N ALA A 251 -10.52 1.07 41.36
CA ALA A 251 -10.13 -0.32 41.48
C ALA A 251 -10.88 -1.03 42.62
N ASP A 252 -10.96 -0.39 43.79
CA ASP A 252 -11.71 -0.90 44.94
C ASP A 252 -13.18 -1.15 44.55
N SER A 253 -13.81 -0.16 43.92
CA SER A 253 -15.19 -0.26 43.44
C SER A 253 -15.34 -1.41 42.43
N SER A 254 -14.41 -1.57 41.49
CA SER A 254 -14.47 -2.65 40.50
C SER A 254 -14.40 -4.04 41.13
N VAL A 255 -13.55 -4.24 42.14
CA VAL A 255 -13.45 -5.52 42.86
C VAL A 255 -14.72 -5.76 43.67
N VAL A 256 -15.18 -4.77 44.44
CA VAL A 256 -16.37 -4.87 45.29
C VAL A 256 -17.65 -5.14 44.47
N PHE A 257 -17.82 -4.48 43.32
CA PHE A 257 -18.96 -4.75 42.42
C PHE A 257 -18.92 -6.15 41.81
N THR A 258 -17.72 -6.67 41.54
CA THR A 258 -17.54 -8.04 41.06
C THR A 258 -17.89 -9.04 42.17
N LEU A 259 -17.41 -8.82 43.40
CA LEU A 259 -17.75 -9.64 44.57
C LEU A 259 -19.25 -9.60 44.87
N ALA A 260 -19.87 -8.43 44.80
CA ALA A 260 -21.31 -8.21 45.02
C ALA A 260 -22.21 -8.95 44.00
N PHE A 261 -21.66 -9.39 42.86
CA PHE A 261 -22.38 -10.28 41.94
C PHE A 261 -22.38 -11.73 42.45
N TYR A 262 -21.27 -12.19 43.04
CA TYR A 262 -21.12 -13.57 43.51
C TYR A 262 -21.73 -13.80 44.89
N THR A 263 -21.57 -12.83 45.79
CA THR A 263 -22.19 -12.82 47.12
C THR A 263 -22.97 -11.54 47.33
N LYS A 264 -24.07 -11.63 48.08
CA LYS A 264 -24.86 -10.47 48.54
C LYS A 264 -24.67 -10.21 50.03
N ASP A 265 -23.73 -10.90 50.67
CA ASP A 265 -23.39 -10.74 52.07
C ASP A 265 -22.30 -9.65 52.22
N ALA A 266 -22.68 -8.52 52.82
CA ALA A 266 -21.77 -7.40 53.08
C ALA A 266 -20.54 -7.81 53.89
N ALA A 267 -20.70 -8.68 54.89
CA ALA A 267 -19.60 -9.16 55.72
C ALA A 267 -18.66 -10.09 54.93
N GLN A 268 -19.19 -10.83 53.95
CA GLN A 268 -18.37 -11.63 53.04
C GLN A 268 -17.61 -10.79 52.02
N ILE A 269 -18.23 -9.72 51.52
CA ILE A 269 -17.53 -8.80 50.63
C ILE A 269 -16.40 -8.08 51.38
N ASP A 270 -16.63 -7.64 52.62
CA ASP A 270 -15.59 -7.02 53.44
C ASP A 270 -14.43 -8.00 53.73
N ARG A 271 -14.74 -9.22 54.19
CA ARG A 271 -13.70 -10.23 54.48
C ARG A 271 -12.88 -10.60 53.23
N LEU A 272 -13.51 -10.63 52.06
CA LEU A 272 -12.85 -10.89 50.77
C LEU A 272 -11.99 -9.69 50.34
N PHE A 273 -12.52 -8.48 50.42
CA PHE A 273 -11.78 -7.29 50.02
C PHE A 273 -10.49 -7.12 50.84
N ARG A 274 -10.55 -7.40 52.15
CA ARG A 274 -9.38 -7.38 53.05
C ARG A 274 -8.30 -8.40 52.68
N GLN A 275 -8.63 -9.45 51.91
CA GLN A 275 -7.66 -10.42 51.38
C GLN A 275 -7.02 -9.99 50.07
N SER A 276 -7.54 -8.93 49.42
CA SER A 276 -7.00 -8.42 48.15
C SER A 276 -5.77 -7.54 48.38
N GLY A 277 -4.91 -7.45 47.36
CA GLY A 277 -3.77 -6.52 47.34
C GLY A 277 -4.16 -5.03 47.26
N LEU A 278 -5.46 -4.70 47.22
CA LEU A 278 -5.97 -3.31 47.24
C LEU A 278 -6.28 -2.79 48.64
N MET A 279 -6.31 -3.68 49.64
CA MET A 279 -6.60 -3.33 51.03
C MET A 279 -5.59 -2.33 51.58
N ARG A 280 -6.10 -1.24 52.19
CA ARG A 280 -5.28 -0.16 52.78
C ARG A 280 -6.06 0.55 53.88
N THR A 281 -5.38 1.38 54.67
CA THR A 281 -5.96 2.13 55.81
C THR A 281 -7.23 2.90 55.44
N LYS A 282 -7.29 3.43 54.22
CA LYS A 282 -8.47 4.10 53.67
C LYS A 282 -9.75 3.29 53.77
N TRP A 283 -9.68 1.96 53.70
CA TRP A 283 -10.86 1.09 53.81
C TRP A 283 -11.63 1.29 55.12
N ASP A 284 -10.91 1.55 56.21
CA ASP A 284 -11.45 1.72 57.56
C ASP A 284 -11.60 3.21 57.97
N GLU A 285 -11.30 4.16 57.08
CA GLU A 285 -11.46 5.59 57.35
C GLU A 285 -12.94 5.97 57.45
N SER A 286 -13.31 6.71 58.50
CA SER A 286 -14.69 7.17 58.71
C SER A 286 -15.08 8.26 57.71
N HIS A 287 -16.17 8.03 56.99
CA HIS A 287 -16.81 8.94 56.05
C HIS A 287 -18.26 9.17 56.47
N GLY A 288 -18.45 9.99 57.52
CA GLY A 288 -19.74 10.22 58.16
C GLY A 288 -20.10 9.10 59.13
N GLU A 289 -21.30 8.51 58.99
CA GLU A 289 -21.80 7.43 59.86
C GLU A 289 -21.28 6.03 59.47
N GLN A 290 -20.48 5.91 58.40
CA GLN A 290 -19.92 4.67 57.86
C GLN A 290 -18.44 4.83 57.51
N THR A 291 -17.70 3.74 57.40
CA THR A 291 -16.35 3.73 56.81
C THR A 291 -16.41 3.81 55.27
N TYR A 292 -15.31 4.21 54.62
CA TYR A 292 -15.20 4.17 53.16
C TYR A 292 -15.49 2.78 52.58
N GLY A 293 -15.01 1.72 53.25
CA GLY A 293 -15.29 0.33 52.89
C GLY A 293 -16.78 -0.01 52.97
N GLU A 294 -17.42 0.30 54.10
CA GLU A 294 -18.86 0.10 54.30
C GLU A 294 -19.71 0.87 53.28
N MET A 295 -19.36 2.12 53.00
CA MET A 295 -20.02 2.93 51.98
C MET A 295 -19.87 2.31 50.58
N THR A 296 -18.68 1.79 50.25
CA THR A 296 -18.39 1.16 48.95
C THR A 296 -19.15 -0.15 48.78
N ILE A 297 -19.22 -0.97 49.83
CA ILE A 297 -20.02 -2.21 49.85
C ILE A 297 -21.51 -1.90 49.71
N THR A 298 -22.02 -0.94 50.49
CA THR A 298 -23.43 -0.52 50.46
C THR A 298 -23.82 -0.07 49.05
N LYS A 299 -22.96 0.74 48.41
CA LYS A 299 -23.16 1.19 47.03
C LYS A 299 -23.18 0.04 46.02
N ALA A 300 -22.31 -0.96 46.17
CA ALA A 300 -22.29 -2.11 45.28
C ALA A 300 -23.54 -2.99 45.44
N LEU A 301 -23.94 -3.27 46.68
CA LEU A 301 -25.15 -4.05 46.97
C LEU A 301 -26.42 -3.36 46.47
N GLY A 302 -26.49 -2.03 46.56
CA GLY A 302 -27.62 -1.26 46.03
C GLY A 302 -27.71 -1.22 44.49
N LYS A 303 -26.59 -1.37 43.78
CA LYS A 303 -26.55 -1.27 42.31
C LYS A 303 -26.52 -2.61 41.58
N VAL A 304 -25.96 -3.66 42.18
CA VAL A 304 -25.85 -4.96 41.52
C VAL A 304 -27.19 -5.71 41.65
N THR A 305 -28.00 -5.67 40.60
CA THR A 305 -29.34 -6.29 40.57
C THR A 305 -29.34 -7.79 40.23
N LYS A 306 -28.27 -8.30 39.62
CA LYS A 306 -28.10 -9.72 39.28
C LYS A 306 -27.23 -10.43 40.32
N GLN A 307 -27.53 -11.69 40.60
CA GLN A 307 -26.71 -12.55 41.46
C GLN A 307 -26.23 -13.77 40.67
N TYR A 308 -25.02 -14.22 40.97
CA TYR A 308 -24.48 -15.46 40.45
C TYR A 308 -25.41 -16.62 40.76
N LYS A 309 -25.84 -17.32 39.70
CA LYS A 309 -26.56 -18.58 39.82
C LYS A 309 -25.64 -19.69 39.32
N PRO A 310 -25.22 -20.64 40.17
CA PRO A 310 -24.41 -21.75 39.71
C PRO A 310 -25.20 -22.48 38.62
N LYS A 311 -24.55 -22.70 37.47
CA LYS A 311 -25.18 -23.49 36.40
C LYS A 311 -25.38 -24.89 36.94
N SER A 312 -26.64 -25.26 37.20
CA SER A 312 -27.01 -26.67 37.36
C SER A 312 -26.38 -27.41 36.19
N LYS A 313 -25.53 -28.41 36.50
CA LYS A 313 -25.04 -29.35 35.50
C LYS A 313 -26.25 -30.14 35.01
N ARG A 314 -27.01 -29.55 34.08
CA ARG A 314 -27.79 -30.34 33.14
C ARG A 314 -26.74 -31.23 32.46
N LYS A 315 -26.79 -32.55 32.73
CA LYS A 315 -26.28 -33.56 31.82
C LYS A 315 -26.98 -33.33 30.48
N ARG A 316 -26.45 -32.41 29.68
CA ARG A 316 -26.69 -32.40 28.26
C ARG A 316 -25.85 -33.55 27.76
N SER A 317 -26.49 -34.67 27.47
CA SER A 317 -25.99 -35.57 26.45
C SER A 317 -25.78 -34.73 25.20
N ARG A 318 -24.55 -34.23 25.02
CA ARG A 318 -24.14 -33.69 23.73
C ARG A 318 -24.35 -34.86 22.76
N PRO A 319 -25.01 -34.66 21.61
CA PRO A 319 -24.96 -35.68 20.57
C PRO A 319 -23.49 -36.05 20.40
N GLN A 320 -23.17 -37.35 20.50
CA GLN A 320 -21.87 -37.83 20.05
C GLN A 320 -21.78 -37.42 18.59
N VAL A 321 -21.09 -36.32 18.31
CA VAL A 321 -20.75 -35.96 16.93
C VAL A 321 -19.63 -36.93 16.60
N PRO A 322 -19.86 -37.95 15.77
CA PRO A 322 -18.79 -38.85 15.36
C PRO A 322 -17.65 -38.01 14.78
N PRO A 323 -16.37 -38.40 14.97
CA PRO A 323 -15.27 -37.66 14.41
C PRO A 323 -15.51 -37.51 12.89
N PRO A 324 -15.53 -36.27 12.35
CA PRO A 324 -15.65 -36.09 10.92
C PRO A 324 -14.44 -36.76 10.29
N THR A 325 -14.68 -37.91 9.67
CA THR A 325 -13.67 -38.70 8.99
C THR A 325 -13.97 -38.56 7.52
N LYS A 326 -13.40 -37.53 6.90
CA LYS A 326 -13.34 -37.48 5.43
C LYS A 326 -12.52 -38.71 4.99
N PRO A 327 -13.12 -39.67 4.27
CA PRO A 327 -12.43 -40.90 3.90
C PRO A 327 -11.17 -40.59 3.08
N GLY A 328 -10.06 -41.29 3.36
CA GLY A 328 -8.81 -41.14 2.62
C GLY A 328 -7.93 -39.96 3.04
N LEU A 329 -8.34 -39.11 3.99
CA LEU A 329 -7.48 -38.07 4.54
C LEU A 329 -6.73 -38.54 5.80
N PRO A 330 -5.47 -38.12 6.00
CA PRO A 330 -4.73 -38.38 7.24
C PRO A 330 -5.46 -37.79 8.45
N SER A 331 -5.31 -38.44 9.60
CA SER A 331 -5.90 -38.00 10.86
C SER A 331 -4.81 -37.47 11.78
N ILE A 332 -5.02 -36.27 12.32
CA ILE A 332 -4.04 -35.58 13.17
C ILE A 332 -4.67 -35.33 14.54
N LEU A 333 -4.04 -35.89 15.57
CA LEU A 333 -4.42 -35.67 16.97
C LEU A 333 -3.87 -34.33 17.44
N ILE A 334 -4.75 -33.50 18.00
CA ILE A 334 -4.39 -32.27 18.70
C ILE A 334 -4.38 -32.55 20.20
N ASP A 335 -3.19 -32.65 20.77
CA ASP A 335 -2.90 -32.85 22.19
C ASP A 335 -1.62 -32.10 22.56
N ASP A 336 -0.94 -32.53 23.64
CA ASP A 336 0.31 -31.95 24.12
C ASP A 336 1.54 -32.43 23.31
N THR A 337 1.36 -33.00 22.12
CA THR A 337 2.45 -33.32 21.18
C THR A 337 3.27 -32.08 20.85
N GLN A 338 4.59 -32.26 20.71
CA GLN A 338 5.51 -31.18 20.37
C GLN A 338 5.08 -30.49 19.07
N LEU A 339 5.13 -29.16 19.05
CA LEU A 339 4.65 -28.36 17.91
C LEU A 339 5.37 -28.73 16.59
N SER A 340 6.65 -29.11 16.64
CA SER A 340 7.39 -29.60 15.47
C SER A 340 6.74 -30.83 14.84
N ASP A 341 6.37 -31.81 15.66
CA ASP A 341 5.85 -33.09 15.17
C ASP A 341 4.43 -32.92 14.61
N LEU A 342 3.64 -32.02 15.21
CA LEU A 342 2.34 -31.61 14.65
C LEU A 342 2.52 -30.88 13.32
N THR A 343 3.54 -30.03 13.20
CA THR A 343 3.87 -29.33 11.96
C THR A 343 4.31 -30.31 10.87
N ASP A 344 5.13 -31.30 11.19
CA ASP A 344 5.57 -32.34 10.23
C ASP A 344 4.39 -33.16 9.71
N GLN A 345 3.49 -33.58 10.60
CA GLN A 345 2.25 -34.27 10.23
C GLN A 345 1.36 -33.40 9.33
N ALA A 346 1.21 -32.11 9.67
CA ALA A 346 0.43 -31.16 8.89
C ALA A 346 1.04 -30.93 7.50
N LEU A 347 2.35 -30.73 7.40
CA LEU A 347 3.06 -30.59 6.13
C LEU A 347 2.96 -31.84 5.28
N ALA A 348 3.13 -33.04 5.87
CA ALA A 348 2.98 -34.29 5.17
C ALA A 348 1.58 -34.44 4.54
N ALA A 349 0.52 -34.05 5.27
CA ALA A 349 -0.84 -34.04 4.74
C ALA A 349 -1.01 -33.07 3.55
N VAL A 350 -0.44 -31.87 3.64
CA VAL A 350 -0.47 -30.90 2.52
C VAL A 350 0.30 -31.44 1.33
N ILE A 351 1.51 -31.98 1.51
CA ILE A 351 2.34 -32.57 0.44
C ILE A 351 1.62 -33.74 -0.24
N GLN A 352 1.02 -34.64 0.55
CA GLN A 352 0.28 -35.80 0.02
C GLN A 352 -0.91 -35.35 -0.85
N SER A 353 -1.62 -34.31 -0.43
CA SER A 353 -2.76 -33.73 -1.17
C SER A 353 -2.35 -32.91 -2.40
N ASN A 354 -1.07 -32.59 -2.58
CA ASN A 354 -0.58 -31.67 -3.62
C ASN A 354 -0.34 -32.34 -4.98
N LYS A 355 -1.27 -33.22 -5.39
CA LYS A 355 -1.23 -33.98 -6.65
C LYS A 355 -2.62 -33.92 -7.33
N PRO A 356 -2.80 -33.09 -8.38
CA PRO A 356 -1.81 -32.22 -9.00
C PRO A 356 -1.35 -31.07 -8.09
N PRO A 357 -0.20 -30.43 -8.36
CA PRO A 357 0.28 -29.28 -7.60
C PRO A 357 -0.72 -28.12 -7.57
N ALA A 358 -1.09 -27.71 -6.36
CA ALA A 358 -1.97 -26.57 -6.07
C ALA A 358 -1.35 -25.60 -5.04
N VAL A 359 -0.37 -26.06 -4.27
CA VAL A 359 0.42 -25.29 -3.29
C VAL A 359 1.86 -25.23 -3.78
N PHE A 360 2.43 -24.03 -3.77
CA PHE A 360 3.74 -23.71 -4.34
C PHE A 360 4.58 -22.87 -3.40
N VAL A 361 5.89 -22.80 -3.66
CA VAL A 361 6.77 -21.76 -3.09
C VAL A 361 7.04 -20.68 -4.13
N ARG A 362 6.85 -19.41 -3.78
CA ARG A 362 7.25 -18.26 -4.59
C ARG A 362 7.78 -17.15 -3.70
N ALA A 363 8.93 -16.58 -4.05
CA ALA A 363 9.54 -15.45 -3.33
C ALA A 363 9.69 -15.70 -1.82
N GLY A 364 10.05 -16.93 -1.43
CA GLY A 364 10.21 -17.33 -0.02
C GLY A 364 8.90 -17.48 0.77
N THR A 365 7.75 -17.54 0.09
CA THR A 365 6.44 -17.70 0.72
C THR A 365 5.63 -18.83 0.09
N VAL A 366 4.73 -19.43 0.86
CA VAL A 366 3.79 -20.42 0.36
C VAL A 366 2.65 -19.71 -0.38
N ALA A 367 2.35 -20.14 -1.60
CA ALA A 367 1.35 -19.55 -2.47
C ALA A 367 0.49 -20.60 -3.18
N ARG A 368 -0.63 -20.16 -3.74
CA ARG A 368 -1.50 -20.93 -4.64
C ARG A 368 -1.92 -20.08 -5.84
N VAL A 369 -2.36 -20.74 -6.91
CA VAL A 369 -3.02 -20.08 -8.04
C VAL A 369 -4.53 -20.20 -7.85
N MET A 370 -5.25 -19.07 -7.93
CA MET A 370 -6.70 -18.98 -7.83
C MET A 370 -7.23 -18.20 -9.02
N CYS A 371 -8.49 -18.40 -9.41
CA CYS A 371 -9.16 -17.50 -10.35
C CYS A 371 -10.14 -16.58 -9.61
N ASP A 372 -10.30 -15.36 -10.10
CA ASP A 372 -11.38 -14.46 -9.68
C ASP A 372 -12.74 -14.85 -10.30
N GLU A 373 -13.79 -14.08 -10.01
CA GLU A 373 -15.14 -14.29 -10.55
C GLU A 373 -15.22 -14.20 -12.08
N ASN A 374 -14.22 -13.60 -12.73
CA ASN A 374 -14.11 -13.47 -14.18
C ASN A 374 -13.19 -14.53 -14.80
N GLY A 375 -12.71 -15.50 -14.01
CA GLY A 375 -11.81 -16.55 -14.47
C GLY A 375 -10.36 -16.08 -14.66
N VAL A 376 -9.99 -14.88 -14.19
CA VAL A 376 -8.61 -14.37 -14.29
C VAL A 376 -7.75 -15.02 -13.20
N PRO A 377 -6.70 -15.77 -13.57
CA PRO A 377 -5.81 -16.41 -12.62
C PRO A 377 -4.92 -15.39 -11.91
N LYS A 378 -4.77 -15.54 -10.59
CA LYS A 378 -3.91 -14.74 -9.72
C LYS A 378 -3.10 -15.65 -8.79
N ILE A 379 -1.91 -15.18 -8.42
CA ILE A 379 -1.12 -15.81 -7.36
C ILE A 379 -1.57 -15.23 -6.01
N GLU A 380 -1.96 -16.10 -5.08
CA GLU A 380 -2.34 -15.73 -3.71
C GLU A 380 -1.38 -16.36 -2.71
N THR A 381 -0.77 -15.54 -1.87
CA THR A 381 0.06 -16.00 -0.74
C THR A 381 -0.82 -16.49 0.40
N PHE A 382 -0.44 -17.59 1.04
CA PHE A 382 -1.11 -18.07 2.23
C PHE A 382 -0.84 -17.16 3.43
N ASP A 383 -1.90 -16.77 4.14
CA ASP A 383 -1.81 -16.27 5.51
C ASP A 383 -2.25 -17.36 6.50
N ARG A 384 -2.14 -17.09 7.81
CA ARG A 384 -2.51 -18.05 8.86
C ARG A 384 -3.94 -18.58 8.74
N VAL A 385 -4.87 -17.78 8.22
CA VAL A 385 -6.28 -18.19 8.08
C VAL A 385 -6.42 -19.09 6.87
N ARG A 386 -5.86 -18.69 5.71
CA ARG A 386 -5.87 -19.50 4.49
C ARG A 386 -5.15 -20.83 4.69
N MET A 387 -4.03 -20.84 5.40
CA MET A 387 -3.30 -22.08 5.70
C MET A 387 -4.12 -22.97 6.63
N ARG A 388 -4.76 -22.40 7.66
CA ARG A 388 -5.68 -23.16 8.52
C ARG A 388 -6.84 -23.80 7.73
N CYS A 389 -7.44 -23.07 6.80
CA CYS A 389 -8.46 -23.61 5.91
C CYS A 389 -7.90 -24.76 5.06
N ARG A 390 -6.71 -24.57 4.47
CA ARG A 390 -6.05 -25.62 3.69
C ARG A 390 -5.78 -26.87 4.52
N LEU A 391 -5.30 -26.73 5.75
CA LEU A 391 -5.11 -27.85 6.67
C LEU A 391 -6.42 -28.62 6.89
N SER A 392 -7.54 -27.92 7.13
CA SER A 392 -8.85 -28.57 7.33
C SER A 392 -9.42 -29.26 6.07
N GLU A 393 -8.91 -28.90 4.89
CA GLU A 393 -9.27 -29.57 3.63
C GLU A 393 -8.52 -30.88 3.46
N VAL A 394 -7.28 -30.97 3.95
CA VAL A 394 -6.34 -32.06 3.64
C VAL A 394 -6.12 -33.05 4.79
N ALA A 395 -6.60 -32.77 6.00
CA ALA A 395 -6.51 -33.68 7.14
C ALA A 395 -7.75 -33.62 8.04
N ASN A 396 -8.02 -34.72 8.73
CA ASN A 396 -9.04 -34.82 9.77
C ASN A 396 -8.41 -34.51 11.13
N PHE A 397 -8.79 -33.39 11.75
CA PHE A 397 -8.27 -33.01 13.07
C PHE A 397 -9.20 -33.46 14.18
N PHE A 398 -8.65 -34.05 15.24
CA PHE A 398 -9.43 -34.49 16.40
C PHE A 398 -8.66 -34.30 17.72
N THR A 399 -9.40 -34.30 18.82
CA THR A 399 -8.87 -34.31 20.20
C THR A 399 -9.38 -35.56 20.90
N LEU A 400 -8.64 -36.06 21.90
CA LEU A 400 -9.13 -37.13 22.79
C LEU A 400 -9.82 -36.53 24.01
N ARG A 401 -11.04 -36.99 24.32
CA ARG A 401 -11.77 -36.60 25.53
C ARG A 401 -12.12 -37.82 26.37
N LYS A 402 -11.93 -37.73 27.69
CA LYS A 402 -12.30 -38.80 28.62
C LYS A 402 -13.84 -38.89 28.74
N GLY A 403 -14.41 -40.02 28.34
CA GLY A 403 -15.83 -40.35 28.43
C GLY A 403 -16.26 -40.83 29.82
N GLU A 404 -17.57 -41.05 30.01
CA GLU A 404 -18.18 -41.38 31.33
C GLU A 404 -17.69 -42.72 31.95
N GLY A 405 -16.96 -43.56 31.19
CA GLY A 405 -16.36 -44.81 31.68
C GLY A 405 -14.82 -44.81 31.76
N GLY A 406 -14.17 -43.65 31.63
CA GLY A 406 -12.70 -43.56 31.60
C GLY A 406 -12.04 -43.90 30.26
N CYS A 407 -12.81 -44.35 29.27
CA CYS A 407 -12.36 -44.51 27.88
C CYS A 407 -12.19 -43.15 27.19
N TYR A 408 -11.20 -43.01 26.31
CA TYR A 408 -11.02 -41.80 25.49
C TYR A 408 -11.82 -41.90 24.20
N GLU A 409 -12.63 -40.87 23.92
CA GLU A 409 -13.39 -40.72 22.67
C GLU A 409 -12.73 -39.67 21.78
N GLN A 410 -12.69 -39.92 20.47
CA GLN A 410 -12.23 -38.95 19.48
C GLN A 410 -13.32 -37.91 19.21
N VAL A 411 -12.97 -36.63 19.33
CA VAL A 411 -13.86 -35.52 19.06
C VAL A 411 -13.23 -34.62 18.01
N GLY A 412 -13.93 -34.42 16.89
CA GLY A 412 -13.50 -33.52 15.81
C GLY A 412 -13.16 -32.12 16.30
N THR A 413 -12.07 -31.56 15.80
CA THR A 413 -11.64 -30.19 16.08
C THR A 413 -11.16 -29.51 14.80
N ASN A 414 -10.95 -28.20 14.87
CA ASN A 414 -10.30 -27.46 13.78
C ASN A 414 -8.79 -27.40 14.03
N PRO A 415 -7.95 -27.33 12.98
CA PRO A 415 -6.53 -27.07 13.14
C PRO A 415 -6.32 -25.76 13.94
N PRO A 416 -5.44 -25.74 14.95
CA PRO A 416 -5.09 -24.53 15.68
C PRO A 416 -4.47 -23.47 14.77
N LEU A 417 -4.69 -22.18 15.06
CA LEU A 417 -4.02 -21.09 14.33
C LEU A 417 -2.50 -21.12 14.52
N SER A 418 -2.03 -21.50 15.71
CA SER A 418 -0.60 -21.66 16.01
C SER A 418 0.08 -22.70 15.12
N LEU A 419 -0.62 -23.79 14.78
CA LEU A 419 -0.12 -24.79 13.85
C LEU A 419 0.00 -24.22 12.44
N ALA A 420 -1.00 -23.47 11.96
CA ALA A 420 -0.96 -22.82 10.66
C ALA A 420 0.14 -21.75 10.57
N GLU A 421 0.36 -20.96 11.64
CA GLU A 421 1.46 -20.01 11.74
C GLU A 421 2.82 -20.72 11.73
N ASN A 422 2.96 -21.85 12.42
CA ASN A 422 4.19 -22.63 12.44
C ASN A 422 4.50 -23.26 11.06
N VAL A 423 3.50 -23.81 10.37
CA VAL A 423 3.62 -24.29 8.99
C VAL A 423 4.09 -23.18 8.04
N LEU A 424 3.62 -21.95 8.21
CA LEU A 424 4.02 -20.80 7.39
C LEU A 424 5.36 -20.16 7.80
N SER A 425 5.92 -20.54 8.95
CA SER A 425 7.17 -19.98 9.47
C SER A 425 8.38 -20.89 9.22
N GLN A 426 8.19 -21.99 8.48
CA GLN A 426 9.28 -22.89 8.12
C GLN A 426 10.32 -22.18 7.24
N THR A 427 11.58 -22.57 7.37
CA THR A 427 12.68 -22.00 6.57
C THR A 427 12.69 -22.51 5.14
N SER A 428 12.06 -23.67 4.89
CA SER A 428 11.90 -24.26 3.57
C SER A 428 10.65 -25.12 3.53
N TRP A 429 10.04 -25.23 2.35
CA TRP A 429 8.93 -26.14 2.10
C TRP A 429 9.27 -27.06 0.94
N ASN A 430 8.86 -28.33 1.03
CA ASN A 430 8.93 -29.27 -0.07
C ASN A 430 7.73 -29.13 -1.01
N PHE A 431 7.39 -27.90 -1.40
CA PHE A 431 6.39 -27.60 -2.41
C PHE A 431 7.09 -27.17 -3.71
N PRO A 432 6.50 -27.45 -4.89
CA PRO A 432 7.10 -27.04 -6.15
C PRO A 432 7.26 -25.52 -6.25
N PRO A 433 8.36 -25.01 -6.84
CA PRO A 433 8.54 -23.58 -7.07
C PRO A 433 7.60 -23.08 -8.17
N LEU A 434 7.06 -21.87 -8.02
CA LEU A 434 6.22 -21.21 -9.03
C LEU A 434 6.90 -19.93 -9.54
N ALA A 435 7.25 -19.91 -10.82
CA ALA A 435 7.80 -18.74 -11.48
C ALA A 435 6.72 -17.70 -11.82
N GLY A 436 5.54 -18.14 -12.25
CA GLY A 436 4.46 -17.27 -12.70
C GLY A 436 3.31 -18.04 -13.35
N ILE A 437 2.38 -17.29 -13.94
CA ILE A 437 1.23 -17.81 -14.67
C ILE A 437 1.43 -17.54 -16.17
N ALA A 438 1.21 -18.56 -16.99
CA ALA A 438 1.19 -18.44 -18.45
C ALA A 438 -0.26 -18.46 -18.95
N ARG A 439 -0.61 -17.54 -19.87
CA ARG A 439 -1.91 -17.49 -20.56
C ARG A 439 -1.85 -18.01 -22.00
N ALA A 440 -0.65 -18.38 -22.45
CA ALA A 440 -0.34 -19.03 -23.73
C ALA A 440 0.41 -20.35 -23.46
N PRO A 441 0.40 -21.30 -24.42
CA PRO A 441 1.22 -22.49 -24.35
C PRO A 441 2.67 -22.16 -24.03
N ILE A 442 3.29 -22.98 -23.18
CA ILE A 442 4.63 -22.68 -22.64
C ILE A 442 5.69 -23.22 -23.57
N LEU A 443 6.50 -22.33 -24.15
CA LEU A 443 7.73 -22.71 -24.84
C LEU A 443 8.80 -23.15 -23.82
N ARG A 444 9.31 -24.37 -23.97
CA ARG A 444 10.43 -24.89 -23.17
C ARG A 444 11.77 -24.63 -23.87
N ARG A 445 12.87 -24.73 -23.12
CA ARG A 445 14.23 -24.45 -23.63
C ARG A 445 14.69 -25.35 -24.78
N ASP A 446 14.13 -26.55 -24.86
CA ASP A 446 14.38 -27.52 -25.94
C ASP A 446 13.54 -27.25 -27.20
N GLY A 447 12.66 -26.24 -27.17
CA GLY A 447 11.78 -25.88 -28.27
C GLY A 447 10.46 -26.63 -28.31
N THR A 448 10.20 -27.52 -27.34
CA THR A 448 8.90 -28.16 -27.20
C THR A 448 7.89 -27.18 -26.61
N ILE A 449 6.62 -27.32 -26.97
CA ILE A 449 5.56 -26.41 -26.54
C ILE A 449 4.55 -27.19 -25.69
N CYS A 450 4.42 -26.79 -24.43
CA CYS A 450 3.46 -27.38 -23.51
C CYS A 450 2.08 -26.74 -23.74
N THR A 451 1.17 -27.52 -24.33
CA THR A 451 -0.22 -27.15 -24.60
C THR A 451 -1.20 -27.71 -23.56
N THR A 452 -0.73 -28.50 -22.60
CA THR A 452 -1.58 -29.09 -21.54
C THR A 452 -1.74 -28.10 -20.37
N PRO A 453 -2.97 -27.68 -20.03
CA PRO A 453 -3.21 -26.80 -18.89
C PRO A 453 -2.72 -27.42 -17.57
N GLY A 454 -2.16 -26.58 -16.69
CA GLY A 454 -1.61 -27.01 -15.40
C GLY A 454 -0.15 -26.63 -15.19
N TYR A 455 0.44 -27.16 -14.12
CA TYR A 455 1.81 -26.85 -13.72
C TYR A 455 2.82 -27.61 -14.58
N ASP A 456 3.72 -26.87 -15.23
CA ASP A 456 4.84 -27.44 -15.97
C ASP A 456 6.12 -27.39 -15.11
N PRO A 457 6.67 -28.55 -14.67
CA PRO A 457 7.83 -28.58 -13.77
C PRO A 457 9.13 -28.08 -14.42
N VAL A 458 9.22 -28.11 -15.75
CA VAL A 458 10.42 -27.68 -16.49
C VAL A 458 10.54 -26.15 -16.47
N SER A 459 9.49 -25.45 -16.88
CA SER A 459 9.42 -23.98 -16.89
C SER A 459 9.08 -23.38 -15.53
N ARG A 460 8.52 -24.18 -14.60
CA ARG A 460 7.97 -23.75 -13.31
C ARG A 460 6.78 -22.80 -13.45
N LEU A 461 6.13 -22.76 -14.60
CA LEU A 461 4.95 -21.94 -14.87
C LEU A 461 3.67 -22.75 -14.70
N MET A 462 2.61 -22.08 -14.24
CA MET A 462 1.25 -22.61 -14.29
C MET A 462 0.58 -22.14 -15.58
N TYR A 463 0.28 -23.05 -16.51
CA TYR A 463 -0.47 -22.72 -17.71
C TYR A 463 -1.98 -22.69 -17.42
N CYS A 464 -2.56 -21.48 -17.47
CA CYS A 464 -3.98 -21.20 -17.26
C CYS A 464 -4.56 -20.52 -18.51
N PRO A 465 -4.90 -21.25 -19.59
CA PRO A 465 -5.53 -20.64 -20.76
C PRO A 465 -6.93 -20.09 -20.42
N ASP A 466 -7.41 -19.20 -21.28
CA ASP A 466 -8.79 -18.71 -21.20
C ASP A 466 -9.73 -19.90 -21.48
N PRO A 467 -10.86 -20.02 -20.76
CA PRO A 467 -11.76 -21.17 -20.91
C PRO A 467 -12.28 -21.40 -22.34
N ASP A 468 -12.36 -20.35 -23.14
CA ASP A 468 -12.84 -20.34 -24.53
C ASP A 468 -11.72 -20.38 -25.58
N LEU A 469 -10.44 -20.41 -25.15
CA LEU A 469 -9.30 -20.46 -26.07
C LEU A 469 -9.24 -21.81 -26.79
N LYS A 470 -9.52 -21.79 -28.10
CA LYS A 470 -9.34 -22.94 -29.00
C LYS A 470 -8.07 -22.78 -29.81
N LEU A 471 -6.98 -23.38 -29.35
CA LEU A 471 -5.68 -23.30 -30.01
C LEU A 471 -5.66 -24.13 -31.30
N THR A 472 -5.22 -23.54 -32.40
CA THR A 472 -4.92 -24.28 -33.63
C THR A 472 -3.65 -25.13 -33.44
N PRO A 473 -3.65 -26.41 -33.85
CA PRO A 473 -2.51 -27.29 -33.63
C PRO A 473 -1.20 -26.71 -34.16
N ILE A 474 -0.15 -26.81 -33.34
CA ILE A 474 1.20 -26.38 -33.71
C ILE A 474 1.94 -27.62 -34.23
N PRO A 475 2.37 -27.67 -35.51
CA PRO A 475 3.08 -28.82 -36.05
C PRO A 475 4.40 -29.07 -35.31
N ASP A 476 4.75 -30.34 -35.10
CA ASP A 476 6.02 -30.70 -34.45
C ASP A 476 7.23 -30.31 -35.30
N TYR A 477 7.09 -30.31 -36.62
CA TYR A 477 8.11 -29.95 -37.61
C TYR A 477 7.47 -29.11 -38.73
N PRO A 478 7.20 -27.82 -38.49
CA PRO A 478 6.53 -26.99 -39.49
C PRO A 478 7.41 -26.79 -40.74
N ASP A 479 6.81 -26.86 -41.92
CA ASP A 479 7.50 -26.60 -43.18
C ASP A 479 7.51 -25.10 -43.56
N SER A 480 8.26 -24.74 -44.61
CA SER A 480 8.39 -23.34 -45.03
C SER A 480 7.09 -22.69 -45.49
N ASN A 481 6.15 -23.46 -46.07
CA ASN A 481 4.86 -22.94 -46.53
C ASN A 481 3.94 -22.68 -45.34
N GLU A 482 3.93 -23.58 -44.35
CA GLU A 482 3.21 -23.41 -43.09
C GLU A 482 3.73 -22.19 -42.32
N VAL A 483 5.05 -22.02 -42.25
CA VAL A 483 5.68 -20.84 -41.64
C VAL A 483 5.23 -19.56 -42.36
N GLN A 484 5.33 -19.52 -43.70
CA GLN A 484 4.93 -18.33 -44.45
C GLN A 484 3.46 -17.97 -44.25
N ALA A 485 2.56 -18.97 -44.27
CA ALA A 485 1.14 -18.74 -44.02
C ALA A 485 0.88 -18.18 -42.60
N CYS A 486 1.62 -18.66 -41.60
CA CYS A 486 1.56 -18.13 -40.24
C CYS A 486 2.04 -16.67 -40.18
N VAL A 487 3.14 -16.35 -40.86
CA VAL A 487 3.69 -14.98 -40.95
C VAL A 487 2.69 -14.03 -41.62
N ASP A 488 2.09 -14.46 -42.73
CA ASP A 488 1.12 -13.65 -43.48
C ASP A 488 -0.10 -13.28 -42.63
N ILE A 489 -0.59 -14.23 -41.82
CA ILE A 489 -1.69 -13.99 -40.88
C ILE A 489 -1.28 -12.97 -39.82
N LEU A 490 -0.09 -13.09 -39.22
CA LEU A 490 0.40 -12.15 -38.22
C LEU A 490 0.59 -10.74 -38.80
N LEU A 491 1.18 -10.64 -39.99
CA LEU A 491 1.35 -9.37 -40.71
C LEU A 491 0.00 -8.75 -41.09
N SER A 492 -1.02 -9.56 -41.39
CA SER A 492 -2.36 -9.05 -41.71
C SER A 492 -3.02 -8.31 -40.53
N VAL A 493 -2.71 -8.68 -39.29
CA VAL A 493 -3.26 -8.04 -38.09
C VAL A 493 -2.68 -6.64 -37.89
N ILE A 494 -1.43 -6.43 -38.32
CA ILE A 494 -0.73 -5.16 -38.15
C ILE A 494 -0.64 -4.33 -39.45
N SER A 495 -1.20 -4.81 -40.57
CA SER A 495 -0.96 -4.21 -41.90
C SER A 495 -1.49 -2.78 -42.05
N ASP A 496 -2.56 -2.43 -41.34
CA ASP A 496 -3.20 -1.11 -41.47
C ASP A 496 -2.64 -0.07 -40.49
N PHE A 497 -1.72 -0.45 -39.59
CA PHE A 497 -1.07 0.52 -38.72
C PHE A 497 -0.09 1.37 -39.53
N PRO A 498 -0.08 2.69 -39.30
CA PRO A 498 0.69 3.60 -40.13
C PRO A 498 2.13 3.67 -39.59
N PHE A 499 2.91 2.60 -39.76
CA PHE A 499 4.32 2.61 -39.35
C PHE A 499 5.09 3.67 -40.13
N ALA A 500 5.92 4.46 -39.44
CA ALA A 500 6.74 5.48 -40.08
C ALA A 500 7.88 4.86 -40.91
N ASP A 501 8.31 3.65 -40.55
CA ASP A 501 9.39 2.92 -41.21
C ASP A 501 9.22 1.39 -41.03
N GLU A 502 9.94 0.62 -41.86
CA GLU A 502 9.94 -0.85 -41.82
C GLU A 502 10.50 -1.42 -40.49
N PRO A 503 11.58 -0.87 -39.90
CA PRO A 503 12.06 -1.29 -38.58
C PRO A 503 11.00 -1.18 -37.49
N SER A 504 10.17 -0.13 -37.48
CA SER A 504 9.07 0.02 -36.54
C SER A 504 8.04 -1.10 -36.68
N ARG A 505 7.77 -1.58 -37.90
CA ARG A 505 6.90 -2.74 -38.12
C ARG A 505 7.50 -4.03 -37.57
N ALA A 506 8.80 -4.26 -37.79
CA ALA A 506 9.52 -5.42 -37.23
C ALA A 506 9.57 -5.37 -35.69
N ASN A 507 9.92 -4.21 -35.13
CA ASN A 507 9.97 -3.94 -33.69
C ASN A 507 8.60 -4.15 -33.03
N ALA A 508 7.49 -3.87 -33.72
CA ALA A 508 6.16 -4.15 -33.18
C ALA A 508 5.95 -5.66 -32.94
N LEU A 509 6.29 -6.52 -33.91
CA LEU A 509 6.18 -7.97 -33.74
C LEU A 509 7.13 -8.51 -32.66
N ALA A 510 8.24 -7.82 -32.39
CA ALA A 510 9.11 -8.16 -31.27
C ALA A 510 8.37 -8.15 -29.92
N ILE A 511 7.33 -7.34 -29.73
CA ILE A 511 6.50 -7.36 -28.51
C ILE A 511 5.83 -8.73 -28.33
N LEU A 512 5.19 -9.24 -29.40
CA LEU A 512 4.50 -10.52 -29.39
C LEU A 512 5.47 -11.68 -29.13
N PHE A 513 6.58 -11.74 -29.87
CA PHE A 513 7.56 -12.81 -29.69
C PHE A 513 8.27 -12.71 -28.33
N SER A 514 8.54 -11.52 -27.82
CA SER A 514 9.09 -11.34 -26.47
C SER A 514 8.18 -11.94 -25.40
N LEU A 515 6.85 -11.78 -25.53
CA LEU A 515 5.89 -12.37 -24.61
C LEU A 515 5.87 -13.90 -24.67
N LEU A 516 5.85 -14.47 -25.87
CA LEU A 516 5.79 -15.92 -26.07
C LEU A 516 7.12 -16.62 -25.72
N MET A 517 8.24 -15.96 -25.98
CA MET A 517 9.59 -16.49 -25.76
C MET A 517 10.18 -16.09 -24.41
N ARG A 518 9.47 -15.31 -23.59
CA ARG A 518 9.94 -14.92 -22.26
C ARG A 518 10.40 -16.11 -21.40
N PRO A 519 9.79 -17.32 -21.43
CA PRO A 519 10.26 -18.46 -20.64
C PRO A 519 11.66 -18.95 -21.02
N VAL A 520 12.09 -18.76 -22.27
CA VAL A 520 13.39 -19.23 -22.77
C VAL A 520 14.47 -18.15 -22.77
N ILE A 521 14.08 -16.87 -22.87
CA ILE A 521 14.99 -15.74 -22.71
C ILE A 521 15.36 -15.63 -21.23
N THR A 522 16.63 -15.82 -20.90
CA THR A 522 17.13 -15.71 -19.52
C THR A 522 17.44 -14.27 -19.12
N GLY A 523 17.99 -13.50 -20.05
CA GLY A 523 18.34 -12.10 -19.87
C GLY A 523 17.14 -11.15 -19.78
N HIS A 524 17.48 -9.88 -19.88
CA HIS A 524 16.58 -8.76 -19.75
C HIS A 524 15.81 -8.50 -21.05
N VAL A 525 14.65 -7.86 -20.94
CA VAL A 525 13.84 -7.42 -22.09
C VAL A 525 13.72 -5.90 -22.03
N PRO A 526 14.08 -5.17 -23.10
CA PRO A 526 14.03 -3.71 -23.10
C PRO A 526 12.59 -3.21 -23.15
N LEU A 527 12.41 -1.95 -22.79
CA LEU A 527 11.11 -1.26 -22.88
C LEU A 527 10.76 -0.96 -24.34
N ALA A 528 9.60 -1.42 -24.80
CA ALA A 528 9.07 -1.04 -26.10
C ALA A 528 8.43 0.36 -26.02
N ILE A 529 8.98 1.33 -26.72
CA ILE A 529 8.41 2.68 -26.83
C ILE A 529 7.58 2.75 -28.10
N VAL A 530 6.27 2.93 -27.95
CA VAL A 530 5.33 3.06 -29.08
C VAL A 530 4.80 4.47 -29.10
N ASP A 531 5.27 5.26 -30.05
CA ASP A 531 4.99 6.69 -30.08
C ASP A 531 4.47 7.16 -31.45
N ALA A 532 3.87 8.34 -31.46
CA ALA A 532 3.31 8.96 -32.66
C ALA A 532 3.24 10.48 -32.49
N PRO A 533 3.15 11.26 -33.58
CA PRO A 533 2.98 12.70 -33.49
C PRO A 533 1.73 13.14 -32.72
N MET A 534 0.63 12.39 -32.85
CA MET A 534 -0.69 12.76 -32.34
C MET A 534 -1.46 11.56 -31.76
N GLN A 535 -2.49 11.88 -30.98
CA GLN A 535 -3.46 10.90 -30.48
C GLN A 535 -4.34 10.33 -31.61
N GLY A 536 -4.93 9.16 -31.37
CA GLY A 536 -5.83 8.52 -32.34
C GLY A 536 -5.14 7.77 -33.49
N THR A 537 -3.80 7.75 -33.55
CA THR A 537 -3.02 7.01 -34.57
C THR A 537 -3.05 5.48 -34.40
N GLY A 538 -3.51 4.98 -33.24
CA GLY A 538 -3.64 3.55 -32.96
C GLY A 538 -2.54 2.92 -32.07
N LYS A 539 -1.73 3.72 -31.36
CA LYS A 539 -0.63 3.23 -30.50
C LYS A 539 -1.07 2.19 -29.46
N THR A 540 -2.04 2.56 -28.62
CA THR A 540 -2.60 1.67 -27.60
C THR A 540 -3.21 0.43 -28.26
N LEU A 541 -3.94 0.61 -29.35
CA LEU A 541 -4.56 -0.49 -30.10
C LEU A 541 -3.53 -1.49 -30.65
N LEU A 542 -2.37 -1.02 -31.14
CA LEU A 542 -1.29 -1.89 -31.62
C LEU A 542 -0.75 -2.77 -30.49
N VAL A 543 -0.43 -2.14 -29.36
CA VAL A 543 0.16 -2.83 -28.22
C VAL A 543 -0.85 -3.78 -27.56
N THR A 544 -2.11 -3.36 -27.41
CA THR A 544 -3.16 -4.22 -26.87
C THR A 544 -3.50 -5.36 -27.83
N ALA A 545 -3.48 -5.14 -29.15
CA ALA A 545 -3.67 -6.20 -30.15
C ALA A 545 -2.62 -7.31 -29.99
N LEU A 546 -1.33 -6.96 -30.00
CA LEU A 546 -0.22 -7.90 -29.87
C LEU A 546 -0.20 -8.57 -28.50
N GLY A 547 -0.42 -7.81 -27.43
CA GLY A 547 -0.52 -8.34 -26.07
C GLY A 547 -1.70 -9.30 -25.92
N THR A 548 -2.87 -8.99 -26.49
CA THR A 548 -4.07 -9.84 -26.41
C THR A 548 -3.85 -11.21 -27.05
N ILE A 549 -3.09 -11.30 -28.15
CA ILE A 549 -2.73 -12.58 -28.75
C ILE A 549 -2.02 -13.47 -27.72
N ALA A 550 -0.98 -12.96 -27.06
CA ALA A 550 -0.18 -13.72 -26.10
C ALA A 550 -0.88 -13.93 -24.74
N VAL A 551 -1.44 -12.88 -24.14
CA VAL A 551 -1.87 -12.88 -22.72
C VAL A 551 -3.39 -12.85 -22.52
N GLY A 552 -4.18 -12.72 -23.59
CA GLY A 552 -5.64 -12.67 -23.55
C GLY A 552 -6.15 -11.29 -23.17
N ASN A 553 -6.02 -10.89 -21.91
CA ASN A 553 -6.42 -9.56 -21.45
C ASN A 553 -5.18 -8.74 -21.10
N VAL A 554 -5.08 -7.55 -21.70
CA VAL A 554 -4.04 -6.56 -21.41
C VAL A 554 -4.62 -5.49 -20.50
N SER A 555 -4.03 -5.32 -19.33
CA SER A 555 -4.30 -4.18 -18.44
C SER A 555 -3.30 -3.07 -18.71
N SER A 556 -3.76 -1.81 -18.66
CA SER A 556 -2.89 -0.64 -18.72
C SER A 556 -2.63 -0.07 -17.34
N GLU A 557 -1.43 0.49 -17.19
CA GLU A 557 -0.95 1.15 -15.99
C GLU A 557 -0.68 2.62 -16.30
N SER A 558 -1.09 3.52 -15.39
CA SER A 558 -0.66 4.92 -15.44
C SER A 558 0.80 5.05 -15.00
N ILE A 559 1.50 6.06 -15.49
CA ILE A 559 2.82 6.42 -14.96
C ILE A 559 2.68 7.35 -13.74
N PRO A 560 3.50 7.17 -12.69
CA PRO A 560 3.68 8.16 -11.62
C PRO A 560 4.16 9.51 -12.14
N SER A 561 4.01 10.57 -11.33
CA SER A 561 4.56 11.88 -11.66
C SER A 561 6.09 11.86 -11.72
N LYS A 562 6.69 12.72 -12.58
CA LYS A 562 8.13 12.74 -12.88
C LYS A 562 9.04 12.91 -11.65
N GLU A 563 8.54 13.48 -10.56
CA GLU A 563 9.33 13.77 -9.35
C GLU A 563 9.25 12.67 -8.26
N ASN A 564 8.54 11.56 -8.51
CA ASN A 564 8.22 10.58 -7.47
C ASN A 564 8.73 9.15 -7.75
N ASP A 565 10.05 8.96 -7.75
CA ASP A 565 10.65 7.63 -7.95
C ASP A 565 10.28 6.61 -6.83
N ASP A 566 9.90 7.10 -5.64
CA ASP A 566 9.32 6.28 -4.57
C ASP A 566 8.00 5.62 -4.98
N GLU A 567 7.18 6.31 -5.76
CA GLU A 567 5.92 5.79 -6.29
C GLU A 567 6.17 4.79 -7.43
N TRP A 568 7.17 5.04 -8.28
CA TRP A 568 7.64 4.06 -9.26
C TRP A 568 8.03 2.75 -8.58
N ARG A 569 8.85 2.81 -7.54
CA ARG A 569 9.29 1.62 -6.80
C ARG A 569 8.11 0.82 -6.25
N LYS A 570 7.14 1.49 -5.60
CA LYS A 570 5.93 0.86 -5.05
C LYS A 570 5.07 0.23 -6.14
N LYS A 571 4.88 0.92 -7.27
CA LYS A 571 4.10 0.42 -8.42
C LYS A 571 4.77 -0.80 -9.03
N ILE A 572 6.08 -0.77 -9.28
CA ILE A 572 6.86 -1.91 -9.79
C ILE A 572 6.74 -3.11 -8.83
N THR A 573 6.90 -2.89 -7.52
CA THR A 573 6.73 -3.96 -6.52
C THR A 573 5.33 -4.59 -6.60
N SER A 574 4.28 -3.78 -6.74
CA SER A 574 2.90 -4.27 -6.91
C SER A 574 2.71 -5.09 -8.19
N ILE A 575 3.24 -4.60 -9.32
CA ILE A 575 3.20 -5.28 -10.62
C ILE A 575 3.88 -6.65 -10.55
N LEU A 576 5.08 -6.70 -9.98
CA LEU A 576 5.86 -7.93 -9.86
C LEU A 576 5.26 -8.93 -8.86
N LEU A 577 4.57 -8.44 -7.84
CA LEU A 577 3.79 -9.29 -6.92
C LEU A 577 2.65 -10.00 -7.66
N ALA A 578 1.92 -9.28 -8.51
CA ALA A 578 0.84 -9.83 -9.33
C ALA A 578 1.33 -10.85 -10.37
N ALA A 579 2.64 -10.82 -10.70
CA ALA A 579 3.28 -11.70 -11.68
C ALA A 579 2.65 -11.61 -13.08
N SER A 580 2.20 -10.40 -13.48
CA SER A 580 1.69 -10.18 -14.83
C SER A 580 2.81 -10.37 -15.85
N PRO A 581 2.62 -11.17 -16.92
CA PRO A 581 3.64 -11.35 -17.95
C PRO A 581 3.88 -10.09 -18.79
N PHE A 582 2.89 -9.18 -18.85
CA PHE A 582 2.92 -7.99 -19.67
C PHE A 582 2.44 -6.76 -18.90
N VAL A 583 3.11 -5.63 -19.12
CA VAL A 583 2.67 -4.32 -18.63
C VAL A 583 2.70 -3.31 -19.76
N LEU A 584 1.57 -2.64 -19.95
CA LEU A 584 1.43 -1.50 -20.84
C LEU A 584 1.31 -0.23 -19.99
N LEU A 585 2.30 0.64 -20.07
CA LEU A 585 2.25 2.01 -19.56
C LEU A 585 1.52 2.87 -20.59
N ASP A 586 0.23 3.14 -20.37
CA ASP A 586 -0.64 3.77 -21.38
C ASP A 586 -0.95 5.24 -21.07
N ASN A 587 -1.28 5.99 -22.11
CA ASN A 587 -1.69 7.40 -22.03
C ASN A 587 -0.72 8.26 -21.22
N ILE A 588 0.57 8.09 -21.47
CA ILE A 588 1.60 8.98 -20.92
C ILE A 588 1.30 10.41 -21.40
N PRO A 589 1.12 11.39 -20.48
CA PRO A 589 0.75 12.74 -20.86
C PRO A 589 1.76 13.39 -21.81
N ASP A 590 1.28 14.28 -22.67
CA ASP A 590 2.13 15.02 -23.59
C ASP A 590 3.24 15.78 -22.83
N ASN A 591 4.42 15.88 -23.45
CA ASN A 591 5.63 16.47 -22.86
C ASN A 591 6.17 15.75 -21.61
N THR A 592 5.70 14.53 -21.31
CA THR A 592 6.28 13.73 -20.23
C THR A 592 7.54 13.02 -20.72
N THR A 593 8.65 13.25 -20.01
CA THR A 593 9.88 12.48 -20.19
C THR A 593 9.86 11.26 -19.28
N ILE A 594 10.08 10.07 -19.83
CA ILE A 594 10.31 8.86 -19.03
C ILE A 594 11.78 8.86 -18.57
N ASP A 595 11.98 9.21 -17.31
CA ASP A 595 13.28 9.20 -16.62
C ASP A 595 13.07 8.68 -15.20
N SER A 596 13.12 7.35 -15.03
CA SER A 596 12.99 6.72 -13.71
C SER A 596 14.14 5.74 -13.48
N PRO A 597 15.00 6.01 -12.47
CA PRO A 597 15.99 5.05 -12.00
C PRO A 597 15.37 3.72 -11.56
N SER A 598 14.20 3.75 -10.91
CA SER A 598 13.49 2.53 -10.48
C SER A 598 13.01 1.69 -11.67
N LEU A 599 12.45 2.30 -12.71
CA LEU A 599 12.06 1.59 -13.94
C LEU A 599 13.29 1.04 -14.67
N ALA A 600 14.36 1.83 -14.81
CA ALA A 600 15.61 1.39 -15.41
C ALA A 600 16.19 0.17 -14.67
N ALA A 601 16.16 0.17 -13.33
CA ALA A 601 16.58 -0.96 -12.50
C ALA A 601 15.68 -2.19 -12.71
N ALA A 602 14.35 -2.02 -12.78
CA ALA A 602 13.43 -3.13 -13.02
C ALA A 602 13.67 -3.82 -14.37
N LEU A 603 14.08 -3.05 -15.40
CA LEU A 603 14.40 -3.56 -16.73
C LEU A 603 15.73 -4.32 -16.81
N THR A 604 16.63 -4.20 -15.83
CA THR A 604 18.01 -4.75 -15.89
C THR A 604 18.42 -5.55 -14.67
N THR A 605 17.47 -5.89 -13.81
CA THR A 605 17.69 -6.78 -12.67
C THR A 605 17.02 -8.12 -12.95
N GLU A 606 17.62 -9.22 -12.52
CA GLU A 606 16.96 -10.53 -12.56
C GLU A 606 15.95 -10.67 -11.42
N GLU A 607 16.31 -10.15 -10.24
CA GLU A 607 15.47 -10.09 -9.05
C GLU A 607 15.30 -8.65 -8.59
N TRP A 608 14.05 -8.24 -8.46
CA TRP A 608 13.65 -7.00 -7.81
C TRP A 608 13.55 -7.21 -6.30
N SER A 609 14.22 -6.35 -5.53
CA SER A 609 14.19 -6.38 -4.08
C SER A 609 13.65 -5.07 -3.52
N ASP A 610 12.58 -5.15 -2.72
CA ASP A 610 11.99 -3.97 -2.06
C ASP A 610 11.38 -4.33 -0.70
N ARG A 611 11.19 -3.32 0.17
CA ARG A 611 10.54 -3.47 1.48
C ARG A 611 9.03 -3.34 1.32
N LEU A 612 8.28 -4.35 1.78
CA LEU A 612 6.82 -4.28 1.81
C LEU A 612 6.36 -3.16 2.78
N LEU A 613 5.51 -2.26 2.29
CA LEU A 613 4.87 -1.23 3.11
C LEU A 613 4.19 -1.87 4.34
N GLY A 614 4.56 -1.40 5.54
CA GLY A 614 4.00 -1.89 6.81
C GLY A 614 4.64 -3.18 7.37
N ARG A 615 5.71 -3.71 6.76
CA ARG A 615 6.50 -4.83 7.29
C ARG A 615 8.01 -4.56 7.14
N ASN A 616 8.81 -4.97 8.11
CA ASN A 616 10.27 -4.77 8.06
C ASN A 616 11.03 -5.75 7.15
N ASN A 617 10.33 -6.65 6.43
CA ASN A 617 10.96 -7.68 5.62
C ASN A 617 11.03 -7.28 4.14
N ALA A 618 12.22 -7.43 3.54
CA ALA A 618 12.42 -7.28 2.11
C ALA A 618 11.92 -8.54 1.37
N ILE A 619 11.22 -8.34 0.25
CA ILE A 619 10.83 -9.42 -0.65
C ILE A 619 11.72 -9.41 -1.88
N ARG A 620 12.00 -10.59 -2.44
CA ARG A 620 12.70 -10.75 -3.71
C ARG A 620 11.76 -11.34 -4.74
N LEU A 621 11.54 -10.62 -5.82
CA LEU A 621 10.59 -10.98 -6.88
C LEU A 621 11.35 -11.13 -8.20
N PRO A 622 11.09 -12.18 -8.99
CA PRO A 622 11.71 -12.30 -10.31
C PRO A 622 11.19 -11.21 -11.26
N SER A 623 12.09 -10.47 -11.92
CA SER A 623 11.75 -9.47 -12.93
C SER A 623 11.64 -10.11 -14.31
N ARG A 624 10.48 -10.69 -14.61
CA ARG A 624 10.22 -11.39 -15.88
C ARG A 624 9.17 -10.72 -16.78
N VAL A 625 8.78 -9.50 -16.46
CA VAL A 625 7.74 -8.77 -17.17
C VAL A 625 8.27 -8.20 -18.50
N VAL A 626 7.46 -8.26 -19.55
CA VAL A 626 7.69 -7.48 -20.79
C VAL A 626 6.96 -6.15 -20.66
N TRP A 627 7.66 -5.06 -20.96
CA TRP A 627 7.15 -3.70 -20.78
C TRP A 627 6.96 -2.99 -22.12
N ALA A 628 5.85 -2.29 -22.26
CA ALA A 628 5.61 -1.36 -23.35
C ALA A 628 5.08 -0.02 -22.80
N ALA A 629 5.39 1.08 -23.47
CA ALA A 629 4.88 2.41 -23.16
C ALA A 629 4.31 3.08 -24.41
N THR A 630 3.18 3.78 -24.26
CA THR A 630 2.53 4.50 -25.36
C THR A 630 2.34 5.97 -25.02
N GLY A 631 2.51 6.84 -26.01
CA GLY A 631 2.28 8.28 -25.84
C GLY A 631 2.53 9.10 -27.10
N ASN A 632 2.29 10.40 -27.03
CA ASN A 632 2.53 11.30 -28.15
C ASN A 632 3.94 11.89 -28.03
N ASN A 633 4.75 11.80 -29.09
CA ASN A 633 6.14 12.28 -29.13
C ASN A 633 6.90 11.97 -27.83
N LEU A 634 6.88 10.71 -27.42
CA LEU A 634 7.49 10.29 -26.17
C LEU A 634 8.98 10.62 -26.14
N ARG A 635 9.42 11.18 -25.01
CA ARG A 635 10.82 11.41 -24.72
C ARG A 635 11.26 10.47 -23.60
N VAL A 636 12.43 9.89 -23.74
CA VAL A 636 13.08 9.10 -22.70
C VAL A 636 14.42 9.76 -22.38
N ALA A 637 14.81 9.79 -21.11
CA ALA A 637 16.05 10.44 -20.71
C ALA A 637 16.80 9.61 -19.66
N GLY A 638 17.95 10.13 -19.23
CA GLY A 638 18.80 9.46 -18.25
C GLY A 638 19.32 8.13 -18.78
N ASP A 639 18.99 7.03 -18.10
CA ASP A 639 19.45 5.68 -18.45
C ASP A 639 18.47 4.93 -19.37
N MET A 640 17.32 5.53 -19.68
CA MET A 640 16.24 4.88 -20.43
C MET A 640 16.54 4.68 -21.93
N PRO A 641 17.17 5.61 -22.68
CA PRO A 641 17.38 5.44 -24.14
C PRO A 641 18.06 4.12 -24.52
N ARG A 642 19.09 3.71 -23.76
CA ARG A 642 19.82 2.44 -23.99
C ARG A 642 19.12 1.21 -23.44
N ARG A 643 17.94 1.37 -22.82
CA ARG A 643 17.09 0.31 -22.23
C ARG A 643 15.75 0.20 -22.92
N SER A 644 15.61 0.86 -24.06
CA SER A 644 14.40 0.91 -24.86
C SER A 644 14.69 0.75 -26.34
N TYR A 645 13.67 0.39 -27.09
CA TYR A 645 13.64 0.40 -28.55
C TYR A 645 12.32 1.01 -29.01
N SER A 646 12.29 1.61 -30.20
CA SER A 646 11.16 2.43 -30.63
C SER A 646 10.37 1.87 -31.80
N ILE A 647 9.07 2.14 -31.77
CA ILE A 647 8.07 1.84 -32.78
C ILE A 647 7.33 3.15 -33.05
N ARG A 648 7.66 3.81 -34.17
CA ARG A 648 7.06 5.08 -34.54
C ARG A 648 5.87 4.84 -35.48
N LEU A 649 4.73 5.41 -35.12
CA LEU A 649 3.55 5.48 -35.99
C LEU A 649 3.34 6.90 -36.52
N ASP A 650 3.10 7.06 -37.80
CA ASP A 650 2.74 8.33 -38.43
C ASP A 650 1.69 8.15 -39.53
N ALA A 651 0.46 8.56 -39.21
CA ALA A 651 -0.67 8.53 -40.15
C ALA A 651 -0.57 9.56 -41.27
N ASN A 652 0.34 10.54 -41.19
CA ASN A 652 0.46 11.66 -42.12
C ASN A 652 -0.89 12.36 -42.37
N ALA A 653 -1.68 12.51 -41.30
CA ALA A 653 -3.04 13.05 -41.35
C ALA A 653 -3.32 13.92 -40.12
N GLU A 654 -4.03 15.02 -40.31
CA GLU A 654 -4.44 15.94 -39.23
C GLU A 654 -5.39 15.26 -38.22
N ARG A 655 -6.24 14.34 -38.71
CA ARG A 655 -7.20 13.58 -37.89
C ARG A 655 -7.04 12.08 -38.10
N PRO A 656 -6.01 11.45 -37.51
CA PRO A 656 -5.74 10.02 -37.69
C PRO A 656 -6.92 9.10 -37.33
N TRP A 657 -7.77 9.53 -36.38
CA TRP A 657 -8.95 8.77 -35.93
C TRP A 657 -10.11 8.73 -36.95
N GLU A 658 -10.08 9.54 -38.02
CA GLU A 658 -11.09 9.53 -39.09
C GLU A 658 -10.72 8.58 -40.25
N ARG A 659 -9.58 7.87 -40.18
CA ARG A 659 -9.16 6.90 -41.21
C ARG A 659 -10.23 5.82 -41.40
N THR A 660 -10.45 5.45 -42.66
CA THR A 660 -11.40 4.39 -43.06
C THR A 660 -10.71 3.39 -44.00
N GLY A 661 -11.43 2.33 -44.41
CA GLY A 661 -10.90 1.35 -45.36
C GLY A 661 -10.01 0.26 -44.75
N PHE A 662 -10.06 0.08 -43.42
CA PHE A 662 -9.33 -0.99 -42.73
C PHE A 662 -9.67 -2.37 -43.29
N LYS A 663 -8.64 -3.17 -43.59
CA LYS A 663 -8.73 -4.56 -44.03
C LYS A 663 -9.49 -5.42 -43.01
N ILE A 664 -9.22 -5.20 -41.72
CA ILE A 664 -9.91 -5.87 -40.62
C ILE A 664 -10.78 -4.87 -39.87
N LYS A 665 -12.10 -4.95 -40.09
CA LYS A 665 -13.08 -4.14 -39.36
C LYS A 665 -13.23 -4.64 -37.92
N GLY A 666 -13.07 -3.74 -36.94
CA GLY A 666 -13.21 -4.10 -35.53
C GLY A 666 -12.09 -5.03 -35.05
N LEU A 667 -10.84 -4.61 -35.25
CA LEU A 667 -9.62 -5.39 -35.01
C LEU A 667 -9.62 -6.11 -33.65
N GLU A 668 -9.96 -5.45 -32.54
CA GLU A 668 -9.98 -6.08 -31.22
C GLU A 668 -10.95 -7.27 -31.14
N ARG A 669 -12.13 -7.15 -31.73
CA ARG A 669 -13.11 -8.25 -31.79
C ARG A 669 -12.58 -9.38 -32.65
N HIS A 670 -11.97 -9.04 -33.78
CA HIS A 670 -11.36 -10.02 -34.68
C HIS A 670 -10.24 -10.81 -33.97
N ILE A 671 -9.35 -10.13 -33.25
CA ILE A 671 -8.26 -10.77 -32.51
C ILE A 671 -8.83 -11.67 -31.41
N ARG A 672 -9.79 -11.21 -30.60
CA ARG A 672 -10.40 -12.06 -29.56
C ARG A 672 -11.05 -13.31 -30.15
N ALA A 673 -11.78 -13.16 -31.26
CA ALA A 673 -12.46 -14.27 -31.93
C ALA A 673 -11.49 -15.28 -32.57
N ASN A 674 -10.34 -14.82 -33.06
CA ASN A 674 -9.33 -15.65 -33.75
C ASN A 674 -8.05 -15.82 -32.91
N ARG A 675 -8.13 -15.61 -31.58
CA ARG A 675 -6.94 -15.58 -30.70
C ARG A 675 -6.15 -16.87 -30.79
N GLY A 676 -6.85 -18.00 -30.83
CA GLY A 676 -6.23 -19.32 -30.91
C GLY A 676 -5.47 -19.58 -32.21
N ASP A 677 -5.95 -19.04 -33.34
CA ASP A 677 -5.27 -19.12 -34.64
C ASP A 677 -4.04 -18.24 -34.67
N LEU A 678 -4.15 -16.99 -34.20
CA LEU A 678 -3.05 -16.04 -34.12
C LEU A 678 -1.93 -16.52 -33.19
N LEU A 679 -2.31 -17.08 -32.04
CA LEU A 679 -1.38 -17.65 -31.07
C LEU A 679 -0.71 -18.92 -31.62
N GLY A 680 -1.48 -19.80 -32.27
CA GLY A 680 -0.95 -20.97 -32.96
C GLY A 680 0.06 -20.58 -34.04
N ALA A 681 -0.27 -19.59 -34.87
CA ALA A 681 0.60 -19.08 -35.92
C ALA A 681 1.94 -18.57 -35.38
N ALA A 682 1.91 -17.71 -34.34
CA ALA A 682 3.13 -17.19 -33.73
C ALA A 682 4.00 -18.30 -33.11
N LEU A 683 3.39 -19.28 -32.45
CA LEU A 683 4.10 -20.40 -31.87
C LEU A 683 4.63 -21.39 -32.92
N THR A 684 3.96 -21.55 -34.06
CA THR A 684 4.45 -22.33 -35.21
C THR A 684 5.71 -21.71 -35.80
N VAL A 685 5.77 -20.38 -35.96
CA VAL A 685 6.99 -19.68 -36.40
C VAL A 685 8.15 -19.96 -35.43
N VAL A 686 7.92 -19.84 -34.13
CA VAL A 686 8.95 -20.15 -33.12
C VAL A 686 9.35 -21.62 -33.17
N ARG A 687 8.39 -22.53 -33.29
CA ARG A 687 8.66 -23.98 -33.35
C ARG A 687 9.52 -24.33 -34.56
N ALA A 688 9.22 -23.76 -35.72
CA ALA A 688 9.99 -23.94 -36.94
C ALA A 688 11.43 -23.43 -36.82
N TRP A 689 11.63 -22.28 -36.17
CA TRP A 689 12.98 -21.77 -35.91
C TRP A 689 13.81 -22.75 -35.06
N TYR A 690 13.19 -23.36 -34.04
CA TYR A 690 13.84 -24.39 -33.22
C TYR A 690 14.17 -25.65 -34.03
N THR A 691 13.24 -26.16 -34.85
CA THR A 691 13.45 -27.40 -35.63
C THR A 691 14.44 -27.23 -36.76
N ASN A 692 14.68 -25.99 -37.22
CA ASN A 692 15.72 -25.64 -38.19
C ASN A 692 17.08 -25.30 -37.55
N GLY A 693 17.27 -25.61 -36.26
CA GLY A 693 18.56 -25.48 -35.59
C GLY A 693 18.87 -24.08 -35.07
N LYS A 694 17.86 -23.21 -34.91
CA LYS A 694 18.00 -21.84 -34.41
C LYS A 694 19.02 -21.00 -35.19
N PRO A 695 18.84 -20.83 -36.52
CA PRO A 695 19.73 -19.99 -37.30
C PRO A 695 19.83 -18.60 -36.64
N GLN A 696 21.06 -18.13 -36.44
CA GLN A 696 21.34 -16.83 -35.85
C GLN A 696 21.59 -15.79 -36.93
N VAL A 697 21.21 -14.55 -36.64
CA VAL A 697 21.51 -13.38 -37.48
C VAL A 697 22.23 -12.33 -36.66
N ASP A 698 23.04 -11.52 -37.34
CA ASP A 698 23.67 -10.36 -36.73
C ASP A 698 22.63 -9.26 -36.53
N VAL A 699 22.62 -8.67 -35.34
CA VAL A 699 21.65 -7.64 -34.94
C VAL A 699 22.37 -6.49 -34.24
N PRO A 700 21.82 -5.26 -34.29
CA PRO A 700 22.37 -4.15 -33.53
C PRO A 700 22.51 -4.49 -32.03
N THR A 701 23.68 -4.20 -31.47
CA THR A 701 23.98 -4.40 -30.04
C THR A 701 23.12 -3.48 -29.18
N LEU A 702 22.53 -4.02 -28.12
CA LEU A 702 21.72 -3.27 -27.16
C LEU A 702 22.14 -3.68 -25.75
N GLY A 703 23.16 -3.01 -25.22
CA GLY A 703 23.88 -3.46 -24.03
C GLY A 703 22.98 -3.83 -22.84
N SER A 704 23.24 -5.00 -22.25
CA SER A 704 22.42 -5.71 -21.24
C SER A 704 21.19 -6.45 -21.79
N PHE A 705 20.90 -6.33 -23.09
CA PHE A 705 19.75 -6.97 -23.77
C PHE A 705 20.17 -7.79 -24.99
N ASP A 706 21.47 -8.10 -25.14
CA ASP A 706 22.01 -8.77 -26.34
C ASP A 706 21.38 -10.15 -26.58
N GLU A 707 21.20 -10.97 -25.53
CA GLU A 707 20.51 -12.27 -25.64
C GLU A 707 19.09 -12.12 -26.21
N TRP A 708 18.37 -11.08 -25.77
CA TRP A 708 17.03 -10.79 -26.26
C TRP A 708 17.07 -10.34 -27.72
N ALA A 709 17.96 -9.41 -28.06
CA ALA A 709 18.08 -8.87 -29.42
C ALA A 709 18.43 -9.97 -30.41
N GLU A 710 19.42 -10.81 -30.08
CA GLU A 710 19.84 -11.94 -30.91
C GLU A 710 18.70 -12.96 -31.09
N THR A 711 18.03 -13.33 -29.99
CA THR A 711 16.96 -14.33 -30.02
C THR A 711 15.76 -13.85 -30.85
N ILE A 712 15.27 -12.65 -30.58
CA ILE A 712 14.09 -12.10 -31.25
C ILE A 712 14.41 -11.73 -32.69
N GLY A 713 15.56 -11.09 -32.95
CA GLY A 713 15.99 -10.77 -34.30
C GLY A 713 16.18 -12.00 -35.16
N SER A 714 16.74 -13.08 -34.61
CA SER A 714 16.89 -14.36 -35.34
C SER A 714 15.56 -15.01 -35.69
N VAL A 715 14.56 -14.94 -34.81
CA VAL A 715 13.21 -15.45 -35.10
C VAL A 715 12.50 -14.59 -36.14
N LEU A 716 12.61 -13.26 -36.05
CA LEU A 716 12.03 -12.34 -37.03
C LEU A 716 12.66 -12.52 -38.41
N ALA A 717 13.99 -12.61 -38.49
CA ALA A 717 14.69 -12.86 -39.76
C ALA A 717 14.34 -14.24 -40.34
N PHE A 718 14.24 -15.28 -39.50
CA PHE A 718 13.76 -16.60 -39.94
C PHE A 718 12.32 -16.55 -40.50
N ALA A 719 11.49 -15.66 -39.95
CA ALA A 719 10.14 -15.38 -40.44
C ALA A 719 10.09 -14.48 -41.69
N GLY A 720 11.25 -14.10 -42.27
CA GLY A 720 11.33 -13.19 -43.41
C GLY A 720 11.00 -11.73 -43.06
N ILE A 721 11.13 -11.35 -41.79
CA ILE A 721 10.91 -9.99 -41.30
C ILE A 721 12.27 -9.36 -41.00
N ASP A 722 12.76 -8.58 -41.96
CA ASP A 722 14.05 -7.90 -41.88
C ASP A 722 13.95 -6.52 -41.19
N GLY A 723 15.10 -5.91 -40.89
CA GLY A 723 15.19 -4.53 -40.41
C GLY A 723 14.93 -4.32 -38.91
N PHE A 724 14.81 -5.40 -38.13
CA PHE A 724 14.69 -5.33 -36.67
C PHE A 724 15.81 -4.48 -36.05
N LEU A 725 15.45 -3.53 -35.18
CA LEU A 725 16.34 -2.56 -34.54
C LEU A 725 17.19 -1.67 -35.48
N ALA A 726 16.95 -1.65 -36.79
CA ALA A 726 17.74 -0.80 -37.69
C ALA A 726 17.51 0.71 -37.46
N ASN A 727 16.46 1.10 -36.74
CA ASN A 727 16.19 2.48 -36.32
C ASN A 727 16.76 2.85 -34.93
N LEU A 728 17.54 1.96 -34.30
CA LEU A 728 18.01 2.12 -32.92
C LEU A 728 18.92 3.34 -32.74
N GLU A 729 19.92 3.51 -33.61
CA GLU A 729 20.89 4.62 -33.51
C GLU A 729 20.20 5.99 -33.67
N GLN A 730 19.36 6.14 -34.69
CA GLN A 730 18.58 7.36 -34.93
C GLN A 730 17.68 7.68 -33.75
N THR A 731 17.03 6.65 -33.19
CA THR A 731 16.14 6.79 -32.03
C THR A 731 16.90 7.25 -30.79
N GLN A 732 18.03 6.60 -30.48
CA GLN A 732 18.83 6.93 -29.29
C GLN A 732 19.42 8.34 -29.38
N VAL A 733 19.87 8.75 -30.56
CA VAL A 733 20.42 10.10 -30.80
C VAL A 733 19.34 11.18 -30.67
N VAL A 734 18.15 10.96 -31.23
CA VAL A 734 17.03 11.92 -31.14
C VAL A 734 16.48 12.02 -29.72
N GLN A 735 16.50 10.94 -28.94
CA GLN A 735 16.00 10.95 -27.56
C GLN A 735 17.02 11.52 -26.56
N ASP A 736 18.30 11.63 -26.93
CA ASP A 736 19.37 12.25 -26.14
C ASP A 736 19.61 13.73 -26.52
N GLU A 737 18.53 14.50 -26.73
CA GLU A 737 18.57 15.96 -26.95
C GLU A 737 19.38 16.69 -25.85
N ASP A 738 19.34 16.19 -24.62
CA ASP A 738 20.14 16.69 -23.50
C ASP A 738 21.65 16.64 -23.82
N THR A 739 22.17 15.50 -24.28
CA THR A 739 23.59 15.35 -24.61
C THR A 739 23.98 16.19 -25.83
N GLN A 740 23.07 16.39 -26.79
CA GLN A 740 23.33 17.30 -27.92
C GLN A 740 23.46 18.76 -27.47
N GLN A 741 22.57 19.24 -26.60
CA GLN A 741 22.67 20.60 -26.03
C GLN A 741 23.98 20.78 -25.27
N TRP A 742 24.38 19.80 -24.45
CA TRP A 742 25.67 19.85 -23.75
C TRP A 742 26.85 19.81 -24.71
N THR A 743 26.77 19.01 -25.79
CA THR A 743 27.83 18.93 -26.80
C THR A 743 28.01 20.27 -27.50
N ALA A 744 26.93 20.91 -27.97
CA ALA A 744 26.96 22.24 -28.57
C ALA A 744 27.53 23.28 -27.59
N PHE A 745 27.12 23.25 -26.33
CA PHE A 745 27.65 24.15 -25.29
C PHE A 745 29.17 23.98 -25.08
N PHE A 746 29.65 22.74 -25.01
CA PHE A 746 31.08 22.48 -24.83
C PHE A 746 31.91 22.72 -26.08
N ASP A 747 31.31 22.63 -27.28
CA ASP A 747 31.94 23.09 -28.52
C ASP A 747 32.11 24.61 -28.53
N ALA A 748 31.06 25.37 -28.22
CA ALA A 748 31.15 26.84 -28.08
C ALA A 748 32.12 27.26 -26.97
N TRP A 749 32.13 26.56 -25.82
CA TRP A 749 33.15 26.75 -24.79
C TRP A 749 34.55 26.57 -25.38
N TRP A 750 34.79 25.46 -26.10
CA TRP A 750 36.11 25.14 -26.61
C TRP A 750 36.63 26.20 -27.58
N GLU A 751 35.77 26.74 -28.44
CA GLU A 751 36.10 27.85 -29.34
C GLU A 751 36.56 29.09 -28.57
N GLY A 752 35.89 29.44 -27.46
CA GLY A 752 36.23 30.60 -26.65
C GLY A 752 37.42 30.40 -25.69
N PHE A 753 37.52 29.25 -25.04
CA PHE A 753 38.44 29.01 -23.91
C PHE A 753 39.49 27.93 -24.16
N GLY A 754 39.29 27.04 -25.13
CA GLY A 754 40.15 25.88 -25.33
C GLY A 754 40.37 25.08 -24.04
N SER A 755 41.64 24.76 -23.75
CA SER A 755 42.05 23.99 -22.56
C SER A 755 42.30 24.83 -21.31
N ARG A 756 41.85 26.09 -21.28
CA ARG A 756 42.04 26.98 -20.12
C ARG A 756 41.19 26.53 -18.94
N ASP A 757 41.67 26.80 -17.73
CA ASP A 757 40.87 26.64 -16.52
C ASP A 757 39.84 27.77 -16.42
N VAL A 758 38.57 27.41 -16.36
CA VAL A 758 37.43 28.34 -16.35
C VAL A 758 36.64 28.16 -15.06
N THR A 759 36.20 29.26 -14.44
CA THR A 759 35.27 29.22 -13.31
C THR A 759 33.82 29.41 -13.78
N ALA A 760 32.85 29.04 -12.94
CA ALA A 760 31.45 29.33 -13.21
C ALA A 760 31.18 30.85 -13.35
N ASP A 761 32.01 31.71 -12.76
CA ASP A 761 31.92 33.16 -12.92
C ASP A 761 32.33 33.62 -14.32
N ASP A 762 33.40 33.03 -14.87
CA ASP A 762 33.94 33.41 -16.18
C ASP A 762 32.92 33.11 -17.28
N LEU A 763 32.25 31.95 -17.22
CA LEU A 763 31.15 31.60 -18.13
C LEU A 763 29.94 32.51 -17.92
N CYS A 764 29.58 32.80 -16.67
CA CYS A 764 28.42 33.64 -16.37
C CYS A 764 28.59 35.06 -16.93
N ARG A 765 29.80 35.62 -16.94
CA ARG A 765 30.08 36.96 -17.50
C ARG A 765 29.93 37.02 -19.01
N LEU A 766 30.32 35.97 -19.73
CA LEU A 766 30.13 35.92 -21.18
C LEU A 766 28.66 35.72 -21.57
N ILE A 767 27.86 35.10 -20.70
CA ILE A 767 26.42 34.88 -20.93
C ILE A 767 25.58 36.10 -20.51
N LEU A 768 25.98 36.78 -19.43
CA LEU A 768 25.34 37.97 -18.85
C LEU A 768 26.40 39.04 -18.55
N PRO A 769 26.73 39.91 -19.53
CA PRO A 769 27.67 41.01 -19.31
C PRO A 769 27.13 41.97 -18.24
N ARG A 770 28.03 42.61 -17.48
CA ARG A 770 27.61 43.51 -16.40
C ARG A 770 27.02 44.80 -16.95
N LYS A 771 25.93 45.28 -16.31
CA LYS A 771 25.23 46.53 -16.68
C LYS A 771 26.08 47.80 -16.54
N ASP A 772 27.20 47.75 -15.82
CA ASP A 772 28.09 48.89 -15.55
C ASP A 772 29.24 49.02 -16.57
N MET A 773 29.37 48.10 -17.53
CA MET A 773 30.40 48.13 -18.58
C MET A 773 29.76 48.24 -19.97
N PHE A 774 29.69 49.46 -20.50
CA PHE A 774 28.99 49.81 -21.75
C PHE A 774 29.54 49.19 -23.06
N ASN A 775 30.55 48.31 -23.02
CA ASN A 775 31.26 47.81 -24.22
C ASN A 775 31.49 46.29 -24.29
N GLU A 776 30.96 45.48 -23.36
CA GLU A 776 31.06 44.02 -23.46
C GLU A 776 29.74 43.43 -23.95
N ALA A 777 29.72 43.03 -25.23
CA ALA A 777 28.62 42.23 -25.79
C ALA A 777 28.72 40.79 -25.26
N PRO A 778 27.59 40.09 -25.06
CA PRO A 778 27.62 38.68 -24.72
C PRO A 778 28.26 37.87 -25.84
N ASP A 779 28.87 36.74 -25.50
CA ASP A 779 29.36 35.80 -26.50
C ASP A 779 28.15 35.12 -27.16
N GLU A 780 27.81 35.56 -28.37
CA GLU A 780 26.63 35.10 -29.10
C GLU A 780 26.67 33.58 -29.32
N SER A 781 27.85 33.01 -29.62
CA SER A 781 28.01 31.56 -29.84
C SER A 781 27.72 30.76 -28.58
N LEU A 782 28.22 31.21 -27.42
CA LEU A 782 28.01 30.55 -26.14
C LEU A 782 26.57 30.74 -25.64
N VAL A 783 25.94 31.87 -25.95
CA VAL A 783 24.55 32.17 -25.59
C VAL A 783 23.56 31.36 -26.42
N GLU A 784 23.79 31.20 -27.73
CA GLU A 784 22.98 30.36 -28.62
C GLU A 784 23.09 28.88 -28.25
N ALA A 785 24.27 28.43 -27.81
CA ALA A 785 24.52 27.06 -27.41
C ALA A 785 24.15 26.74 -25.94
N LEU A 786 23.38 27.59 -25.25
CA LEU A 786 23.04 27.33 -23.84
C LEU A 786 22.07 26.16 -23.70
N PRO A 787 22.40 25.16 -22.84
CA PRO A 787 21.46 24.10 -22.53
C PRO A 787 20.30 24.64 -21.69
N GLU A 788 19.13 24.00 -21.78
CA GLU A 788 17.88 24.45 -21.13
C GLU A 788 18.03 24.81 -19.63
N PRO A 789 18.77 24.03 -18.79
CA PRO A 789 18.96 24.39 -17.39
C PRO A 789 19.69 25.72 -17.17
N PHE A 790 20.50 26.18 -18.13
CA PHE A 790 21.16 27.47 -18.06
C PHE A 790 20.25 28.59 -18.57
N LEU A 791 19.46 28.36 -19.62
CA LEU A 791 18.46 29.32 -20.11
C LEU A 791 17.46 29.72 -19.02
N VAL A 792 16.84 28.74 -18.34
CA VAL A 792 15.88 29.01 -17.25
C VAL A 792 16.50 29.81 -16.11
N ASN A 793 17.79 29.61 -15.82
CA ASN A 793 18.47 30.29 -14.73
C ASN A 793 19.09 31.63 -15.16
N LYS A 794 19.30 31.85 -16.45
CA LYS A 794 19.72 33.13 -17.04
C LYS A 794 18.66 34.19 -16.76
N ASP A 795 17.39 33.87 -16.98
CA ASP A 795 16.25 34.77 -16.76
C ASP A 795 16.02 35.11 -15.28
N ARG A 796 16.50 34.26 -14.36
CA ARG A 796 16.42 34.45 -12.91
C ARG A 796 17.56 35.30 -12.34
N GLY A 797 18.53 35.71 -13.18
CA GLY A 797 19.64 36.59 -12.83
C GLY A 797 20.96 35.89 -12.51
N GLU A 798 22.04 36.69 -12.49
CA GLU A 798 23.45 36.27 -12.42
C GLU A 798 23.73 35.25 -11.30
N GLY A 799 23.22 35.50 -10.09
CA GLY A 799 23.43 34.62 -8.94
C GLY A 799 22.76 33.25 -9.07
N SER A 800 21.67 33.14 -9.84
CA SER A 800 21.01 31.86 -10.13
C SER A 800 21.77 31.09 -11.20
N LEU A 801 22.14 31.77 -12.28
CA LEU A 801 22.90 31.20 -13.39
C LEU A 801 24.25 30.63 -12.94
N LYS A 802 25.04 31.41 -12.19
CA LYS A 802 26.35 31.00 -11.69
C LYS A 802 26.29 29.74 -10.79
N ARG A 803 25.28 29.64 -9.94
CA ARG A 803 25.04 28.44 -9.12
C ARG A 803 24.64 27.23 -9.97
N SER A 804 23.81 27.46 -11.00
CA SER A 804 23.41 26.42 -11.94
C SER A 804 24.61 25.87 -12.72
N ILE A 805 25.46 26.74 -13.26
CA ILE A 805 26.68 26.37 -13.99
C ILE A 805 27.59 25.51 -13.10
N GLY A 806 27.94 25.98 -11.90
CA GLY A 806 28.84 25.23 -11.01
C GLY A 806 28.29 23.84 -10.60
N ARG A 807 26.97 23.73 -10.39
CA ARG A 807 26.31 22.46 -10.07
C ARG A 807 26.38 21.46 -11.23
N HIS A 808 26.07 21.92 -12.44
CA HIS A 808 26.05 21.06 -13.63
C HIS A 808 27.47 20.66 -14.06
N LEU A 809 28.44 21.56 -14.06
CA LEU A 809 29.83 21.22 -14.38
C LEU A 809 30.40 20.19 -13.41
N SER A 810 30.09 20.30 -12.11
CA SER A 810 30.45 19.27 -11.13
C SER A 810 29.84 17.90 -11.45
N ARG A 811 28.57 17.86 -11.87
CA ARG A 811 27.86 16.61 -12.24
C ARG A 811 28.39 15.99 -13.53
N LEU A 812 28.80 16.81 -14.48
CA LEU A 812 29.27 16.39 -15.81
C LEU A 812 30.77 16.12 -15.87
N THR A 813 31.52 16.46 -14.81
CA THR A 813 32.97 16.23 -14.74
C THR A 813 33.27 14.75 -14.98
N GLY A 814 34.20 14.47 -15.90
CA GLY A 814 34.61 13.14 -16.32
C GLY A 814 33.96 12.67 -17.63
N ARG A 815 32.89 13.31 -18.09
CA ARG A 815 32.23 12.99 -19.37
C ARG A 815 33.00 13.55 -20.55
N ILE A 816 32.79 12.91 -21.71
CA ILE A 816 33.41 13.26 -22.99
C ILE A 816 32.33 13.83 -23.91
N PHE A 817 32.62 14.98 -24.50
CA PHE A 817 31.79 15.65 -25.51
C PHE A 817 32.67 15.96 -26.71
N ASN A 818 32.31 15.46 -27.89
CA ASN A 818 33.04 15.67 -29.15
C ASN A 818 34.57 15.45 -29.04
N GLY A 819 34.98 14.32 -28.44
CA GLY A 819 36.39 13.97 -28.26
C GLY A 819 37.13 14.73 -27.16
N ARG A 820 36.44 15.52 -26.33
CA ARG A 820 37.02 16.34 -25.26
C ARG A 820 36.40 15.99 -23.91
N LYS A 821 37.22 15.78 -22.89
CA LYS A 821 36.80 15.42 -21.54
C LYS A 821 36.68 16.66 -20.65
N LEU A 822 35.58 16.81 -19.94
CA LEU A 822 35.44 17.83 -18.89
C LEU A 822 36.17 17.39 -17.62
N CYS A 823 37.14 18.16 -17.14
CA CYS A 823 37.97 17.82 -15.99
C CYS A 823 37.86 18.87 -14.87
N ASP A 824 38.00 18.43 -13.61
CA ASP A 824 38.19 19.33 -12.47
C ASP A 824 39.62 19.88 -12.51
N ALA A 825 39.76 21.20 -12.56
CA ALA A 825 41.04 21.90 -12.57
C ALA A 825 41.45 22.42 -11.17
N GLY A 826 40.77 21.95 -10.12
CA GLY A 826 41.02 22.29 -8.73
C GLY A 826 40.35 23.60 -8.29
N THR A 827 40.74 24.08 -7.12
CA THR A 827 40.18 25.30 -6.51
C THR A 827 41.17 26.46 -6.51
N ASN A 828 40.69 27.66 -6.84
CA ASN A 828 41.47 28.89 -6.71
C ASN A 828 41.79 29.16 -5.23
N LYS A 829 43.08 29.15 -4.87
CA LYS A 829 43.60 29.27 -3.49
C LYS A 829 43.22 30.58 -2.79
N SER A 830 42.90 31.66 -3.51
CA SER A 830 42.57 32.97 -2.93
C SER A 830 41.07 33.23 -2.74
N LYS A 831 40.20 32.54 -3.49
CA LYS A 831 38.75 32.79 -3.50
C LYS A 831 37.90 31.55 -3.17
N HIS A 832 38.51 30.39 -2.95
CA HIS A 832 37.84 29.09 -2.74
C HIS A 832 36.81 28.73 -3.84
N VAL A 833 37.06 29.16 -5.08
CA VAL A 833 36.18 28.88 -6.23
C VAL A 833 36.74 27.72 -7.06
N ARG A 834 35.89 26.73 -7.40
CA ARG A 834 36.25 25.60 -8.28
C ARG A 834 36.47 26.05 -9.73
N LYS A 835 37.35 25.34 -10.43
CA LYS A 835 37.69 25.53 -11.84
C LYS A 835 37.47 24.23 -12.61
N TRP A 836 37.11 24.37 -13.88
CA TRP A 836 36.96 23.26 -14.82
C TRP A 836 37.72 23.55 -16.09
N LYS A 837 38.14 22.51 -16.81
CA LYS A 837 38.75 22.63 -18.14
C LYS A 837 38.27 21.52 -19.06
N LEU A 838 38.34 21.76 -20.37
CA LEU A 838 38.17 20.72 -21.37
C LEU A 838 39.57 20.21 -21.78
N GLU A 839 39.74 18.89 -21.83
CA GLU A 839 40.97 18.25 -22.28
C GLU A 839 40.68 17.39 -23.52
N PRO A 840 41.40 17.59 -24.64
CA PRO A 840 41.26 16.71 -25.79
C PRO A 840 41.73 15.31 -25.40
N LEU A 841 40.98 14.29 -25.81
CA LEU A 841 41.47 12.92 -25.72
C LEU A 841 42.66 12.78 -26.68
N ALA A 842 43.75 12.18 -26.21
CA ALA A 842 44.82 11.76 -27.10
C ALA A 842 44.20 10.83 -28.17
N PRO A 843 44.58 10.95 -29.46
CA PRO A 843 44.10 10.03 -30.47
C PRO A 843 44.42 8.61 -30.01
N SER A 844 43.39 7.76 -29.89
CA SER A 844 43.58 6.35 -29.64
C SER A 844 44.34 5.78 -30.83
N ASP A 845 45.56 5.30 -30.57
CA ASP A 845 46.34 4.55 -31.55
C ASP A 845 45.48 3.37 -32.03
N PRO A 846 45.11 3.25 -33.31
CA PRO A 846 44.17 2.24 -33.78
C PRO A 846 44.77 0.82 -33.84
N ASN A 847 45.94 0.58 -33.23
CA ASN A 847 46.56 -0.74 -33.14
C ASN A 847 47.29 -0.92 -31.80
N PRO A 848 46.80 -1.77 -30.87
CA PRO A 848 47.65 -2.26 -29.80
C PRO A 848 48.66 -3.21 -30.41
N THR A 849 49.92 -2.78 -30.52
CA THR A 849 51.03 -3.67 -30.83
C THR A 849 51.11 -4.72 -29.72
N VAL A 850 50.91 -5.97 -30.11
CA VAL A 850 51.13 -7.16 -29.28
C VAL A 850 52.58 -7.14 -28.79
N PRO A 851 52.87 -7.21 -27.49
CA PRO A 851 54.24 -7.38 -27.02
C PRO A 851 54.71 -8.78 -27.43
N GLY A 852 55.70 -8.83 -28.31
CA GLY A 852 56.41 -10.05 -28.65
C GLY A 852 57.04 -10.66 -27.39
N GLY A 853 56.70 -11.92 -27.12
CA GLY A 853 57.44 -12.75 -26.18
C GLY A 853 58.76 -13.18 -26.81
N GLU A 854 59.87 -12.74 -26.22
CA GLU A 854 61.15 -13.41 -26.36
C GLU A 854 61.31 -14.43 -25.21
N SER A 855 61.79 -15.61 -25.61
CA SER A 855 62.20 -16.82 -24.85
C SER A 855 61.14 -17.64 -24.13
#